data_AF-A0A512N4T8-F1
#
_entry.id   AF-A0A512N4T8-F1
#
_cell.length_a   1.000
_cell.length_b   1.000
_cell.length_c   1.000
_cell.angle_alpha   90.00
_cell.angle_beta   90.00
_cell.angle_gamma   90.00
#
_symmetry.space_group_name_H-M   'P 1'
#
loop_
_entity.id
_entity.type
_entity.pdbx_description
1 polymer ?
#
loop_
_entity_poly.entity_id
_entity_poly.type
_entity_poly.pdbx_seq_one_letter_code
_entity_poly.pdbx_strand_id
1 'polypeptide(L)'
;MTKTAAAPASTALVDAKSIDGLQRQQKLLDLYLFAVDCCLRSGAQRWWRRAARLPFPDAVKGIEDLKELCLQELLYDAGDLASCRAVYELLEEEGHLEGDDRGQYLLDLLRFIEAKLGRMGEGRAFADRLRFAATGIGKRAAVLSVVIADDRSFSNFMELCLPSLAGEEGFKRLLGQRKVTFLFSVCQHRVADIETHMKQRLPGCAIVCQSIPDRLAGGPVLHEVERDWLVGALQYLHLDEARRRDADFLSINPNAIYAAGFFKQVLELAQRRTEILSAAVWVSNRGYIDESFQRNEADQSKSMSAGLLAHMGILVGAPTSCSTFIEGFVSDRGPTAHLRLTWVGRDHLAVHTTCHEIVFLAHTSLRKTSRRFSIRPSAEMDAILAPDAAPHFVTAEDGIVIGELGLPPGSIDDVAGDAKKFPPFAALLPRPRQAAFFRQPVRLAVARPADEQAADPPEALHGAFLAALQKADDILRPTAGQVLSALNALHQYEISEYGMENMAGAVVEGRRLVDLCPSGEGELDVAERKVLIRAAVNVDHVGKAIAIAKDGGEGTAFAHDFLVKMMELKAANVAQAQRLRGRSLWRRSYAVIGSIAWGEAFVDKFMNYHVPSLLAEGNIRALARRKRVILSIVTTERDRKRIAAHPAFERLRKFAEVVFTCFPEELLERRVRDDFNFYYFYGFLDHQTVLLAAALKAELYLLPIDVVLSRDSLANIGRLLDQGADCCAVAGIECEPADLRSWLDGRSRGREGELDLPADELLTAAIAIPDAYHRSLVMTPENRAFCRHARELVWALPGGLAIHSIFMHPLAISARLMSRPFHPHHENVDYALLPRLLQNDGRLTVLQKAEMVIAQFGAPAGREDFLDGGFSLETFVQAHEADYAAHRRNFASRQFFPSGKVPYPPSGDCDEEVALVQAALKRYRFRNGMR
;
A
#
# COMPACT_ATOMS: atom_id res chain seq x y z
N MET A 1 67.69 -18.26 19.59
CA MET A 1 67.04 -19.59 19.59
C MET A 1 65.80 -19.53 20.45
N THR A 2 64.60 -19.52 19.86
CA THR A 2 63.35 -20.10 20.40
C THR A 2 62.29 -20.06 19.30
N LYS A 3 61.34 -21.00 19.30
CA LYS A 3 60.44 -21.27 18.19
C LYS A 3 59.19 -20.38 18.21
N THR A 4 58.70 -20.03 17.02
CA THR A 4 57.34 -19.52 16.79
C THR A 4 56.29 -20.56 17.21
N ALA A 5 55.24 -20.12 17.90
CA ALA A 5 54.08 -20.93 18.21
C ALA A 5 53.11 -20.97 17.01
N ALA A 6 52.48 -22.12 16.78
CA ALA A 6 51.55 -22.33 15.67
C ALA A 6 50.15 -21.77 15.98
N ALA A 7 49.43 -21.34 14.94
CA ALA A 7 48.01 -21.02 15.04
C ALA A 7 47.17 -22.29 15.26
N PRO A 8 46.10 -22.25 16.06
CA PRO A 8 45.22 -23.40 16.28
C PRO A 8 44.38 -23.68 15.03
N ALA A 9 44.50 -24.90 14.51
CA ALA A 9 43.64 -25.40 13.45
C ALA A 9 42.50 -26.26 14.03
N SER A 10 41.29 -25.73 14.04
CA SER A 10 40.07 -26.48 13.69
C SER A 10 38.84 -25.58 13.66
N THR A 11 38.34 -25.27 12.46
CA THR A 11 36.92 -24.98 12.28
C THR A 11 36.18 -26.31 12.42
N ALA A 12 35.74 -26.63 13.65
CA ALA A 12 34.81 -27.74 13.86
C ALA A 12 33.53 -27.46 13.07
N LEU A 13 33.21 -28.35 12.13
CA LEU A 13 31.91 -28.35 11.45
C LEU A 13 30.83 -28.66 12.49
N VAL A 14 30.07 -27.64 12.86
CA VAL A 14 28.86 -27.80 13.68
C VAL A 14 27.89 -28.69 12.88
N ASP A 15 27.47 -29.81 13.48
CA ASP A 15 26.47 -30.69 12.87
C ASP A 15 25.18 -29.89 12.62
N ALA A 16 24.70 -29.87 11.37
CA ALA A 16 23.49 -29.16 10.99
C ALA A 16 22.25 -29.63 11.79
N LYS A 17 22.28 -30.85 12.36
CA LYS A 17 21.24 -31.37 13.25
C LYS A 17 21.20 -30.70 14.62
N SER A 18 22.29 -30.08 15.06
CA SER A 18 22.41 -29.40 16.37
C SER A 18 21.88 -27.95 16.39
N ILE A 19 21.46 -27.42 15.24
CA ILE A 19 20.91 -26.08 15.09
C ILE A 19 19.38 -26.18 15.09
N ASP A 20 18.72 -25.41 15.95
CA ASP A 20 17.25 -25.41 16.09
C ASP A 20 16.54 -24.88 14.84
N GLY A 21 15.28 -25.28 14.63
CA GLY A 21 14.52 -25.03 13.39
C GLY A 21 14.47 -23.55 12.97
N LEU A 22 14.23 -22.66 13.94
CA LEU A 22 14.22 -21.21 13.74
C LEU A 22 15.59 -20.64 13.31
N GLN A 23 16.69 -21.16 13.86
CA GLN A 23 18.03 -20.78 13.42
C GLN A 23 18.39 -21.34 12.04
N ARG A 24 17.74 -22.43 11.58
CA ARG A 24 17.88 -22.89 10.18
C ARG A 24 17.13 -21.98 9.22
N GLN A 25 15.92 -21.54 9.57
CA GLN A 25 15.15 -20.57 8.77
C GLN A 25 15.84 -19.21 8.71
N GLN A 26 16.36 -18.72 9.84
CA GLN A 26 17.15 -17.49 9.90
C GLN A 26 18.41 -17.60 9.03
N LYS A 27 19.20 -18.68 9.17
CA LYS A 27 20.35 -18.95 8.28
C LYS A 27 19.96 -19.10 6.82
N LEU A 28 18.75 -19.55 6.50
CA LEU A 28 18.22 -19.59 5.14
C LEU A 28 18.02 -18.17 4.60
N LEU A 29 17.37 -17.30 5.39
CA LEU A 29 17.13 -15.90 5.06
C LEU A 29 18.45 -15.14 4.91
N ASP A 30 19.39 -15.32 5.84
CA ASP A 30 20.72 -14.71 5.79
C ASP A 30 21.54 -15.25 4.60
N LEU A 31 21.39 -16.53 4.25
CA LEU A 31 21.90 -17.06 2.98
C LEU A 31 21.26 -16.34 1.78
N TYR A 32 19.95 -16.22 1.71
CA TYR A 32 19.25 -15.59 0.57
C TYR A 32 19.67 -14.14 0.35
N LEU A 33 19.90 -13.39 1.42
CA LEU A 33 20.34 -11.99 1.35
C LEU A 33 21.81 -11.86 0.96
N PHE A 34 22.64 -12.75 1.52
CA PHE A 34 24.03 -12.88 1.13
C PHE A 34 24.16 -13.37 -0.32
N ALA A 35 23.21 -14.17 -0.82
CA ALA A 35 23.11 -14.58 -2.23
C ALA A 35 22.98 -13.36 -3.14
N VAL A 36 22.02 -12.49 -2.84
CA VAL A 36 21.73 -11.28 -3.62
C VAL A 36 22.93 -10.33 -3.57
N ASP A 37 23.50 -10.05 -2.39
CA ASP A 37 24.69 -9.18 -2.28
C ASP A 37 25.95 -9.79 -2.94
N CYS A 38 26.13 -11.11 -2.94
CA CYS A 38 27.24 -11.78 -3.65
C CYS A 38 27.04 -11.90 -5.16
N CYS A 39 25.79 -11.99 -5.66
CA CYS A 39 25.51 -11.89 -7.10
C CYS A 39 25.90 -10.51 -7.61
N LEU A 40 25.49 -9.46 -6.90
CA LEU A 40 25.84 -8.06 -7.20
C LEU A 40 27.34 -7.74 -7.13
N ARG A 41 28.17 -8.61 -6.52
CA ARG A 41 29.61 -8.39 -6.26
C ARG A 41 30.56 -9.40 -6.90
N SER A 42 30.09 -10.18 -7.89
CA SER A 42 30.90 -11.10 -8.70
C SER A 42 31.66 -12.21 -7.93
N GLY A 43 30.90 -13.19 -7.41
CA GLY A 43 31.46 -14.45 -6.84
C GLY A 43 30.57 -15.68 -6.95
N ALA A 44 29.50 -15.60 -7.76
CA ALA A 44 28.27 -16.39 -7.59
C ALA A 44 28.42 -17.93 -7.61
N GLN A 45 29.14 -18.52 -8.57
CA GLN A 45 29.08 -19.96 -8.86
C GLN A 45 29.45 -20.90 -7.71
N ARG A 46 30.47 -20.57 -6.90
CA ARG A 46 30.85 -21.43 -5.75
C ARG A 46 29.84 -21.40 -4.61
N TRP A 47 29.13 -20.29 -4.47
CA TRP A 47 28.16 -20.10 -3.40
C TRP A 47 26.83 -20.77 -3.75
N TRP A 48 26.35 -20.59 -4.98
CA TRP A 48 25.11 -21.22 -5.44
C TRP A 48 25.17 -22.75 -5.30
N ARG A 49 26.28 -23.39 -5.70
CA ARG A 49 26.54 -24.84 -5.51
C ARG A 49 26.54 -25.30 -4.05
N ARG A 50 26.66 -24.37 -3.09
CA ARG A 50 26.53 -24.64 -1.65
C ARG A 50 25.12 -24.40 -1.13
N ALA A 51 24.41 -23.42 -1.69
CA ALA A 51 23.02 -23.11 -1.36
C ALA A 51 22.05 -24.21 -1.82
N ALA A 52 22.16 -24.68 -3.07
CA ALA A 52 21.35 -25.79 -3.60
C ALA A 52 21.52 -27.10 -2.81
N ARG A 53 22.68 -27.27 -2.15
CA ARG A 53 23.04 -28.46 -1.34
C ARG A 53 22.80 -28.28 0.16
N LEU A 54 22.09 -27.23 0.59
CA LEU A 54 21.72 -27.09 1.99
C LEU A 54 20.60 -28.05 2.40
N PRO A 55 20.61 -28.53 3.66
CA PRO A 55 19.51 -29.30 4.22
C PRO A 55 18.35 -28.36 4.59
N PHE A 56 17.57 -27.95 3.59
CA PHE A 56 16.25 -27.35 3.79
C PHE A 56 15.36 -28.31 4.61
N PRO A 57 14.52 -27.81 5.53
CA PRO A 57 13.54 -28.65 6.24
C PRO A 57 12.54 -29.31 5.30
N ASP A 58 12.18 -28.60 4.23
CA ASP A 58 11.48 -29.08 3.04
C ASP A 58 12.26 -28.58 1.82
N ALA A 59 12.91 -29.51 1.11
CA ALA A 59 13.74 -29.20 -0.03
C ALA A 59 12.95 -28.76 -1.27
N VAL A 60 11.69 -29.17 -1.42
CA VAL A 60 10.86 -28.73 -2.52
C VAL A 60 10.46 -27.28 -2.28
N LYS A 61 9.92 -26.97 -1.09
CA LYS A 61 9.53 -25.61 -0.74
C LYS A 61 10.71 -24.63 -0.77
N GLY A 62 11.86 -24.99 -0.21
CA GLY A 62 13.04 -24.12 -0.20
C GLY A 62 13.58 -23.78 -1.60
N ILE A 63 13.38 -24.67 -2.58
CA ILE A 63 13.72 -24.43 -3.98
C ILE A 63 12.70 -23.52 -4.66
N GLU A 64 11.40 -23.68 -4.38
CA GLU A 64 10.36 -22.76 -4.88
C GLU A 64 10.51 -21.34 -4.31
N ASP A 65 10.73 -21.21 -2.99
CA ASP A 65 11.01 -19.93 -2.33
C ASP A 65 12.23 -19.23 -2.98
N LEU A 66 13.26 -20.02 -3.38
CA LEU A 66 14.43 -19.50 -4.08
C LEU A 66 14.13 -19.07 -5.53
N LYS A 67 13.32 -19.83 -6.27
CA LYS A 67 12.87 -19.46 -7.62
C LYS A 67 12.10 -18.14 -7.60
N GLU A 68 11.15 -18.00 -6.68
CA GLU A 68 10.35 -16.78 -6.48
C GLU A 68 11.24 -15.59 -6.11
N LEU A 69 12.18 -15.75 -5.16
CA LEU A 69 13.15 -14.73 -4.80
C LEU A 69 14.01 -14.27 -5.98
N CYS A 70 14.52 -15.21 -6.80
CA CYS A 70 15.36 -14.87 -7.95
C CYS A 70 14.58 -14.15 -9.05
N LEU A 71 13.32 -14.56 -9.28
CA LEU A 71 12.41 -13.88 -10.18
C LEU A 71 12.11 -12.44 -9.68
N GLN A 72 11.84 -12.28 -8.38
CA GLN A 72 11.54 -10.98 -7.79
C GLN A 72 12.77 -10.07 -7.72
N GLU A 73 13.79 -10.42 -6.95
CA GLU A 73 14.91 -9.55 -6.63
C GLU A 73 15.86 -9.35 -7.82
N LEU A 74 16.20 -10.43 -8.55
CA LEU A 74 17.17 -10.34 -9.66
C LEU A 74 16.50 -9.89 -10.95
N LEU A 75 15.38 -10.51 -11.36
CA LEU A 75 14.76 -10.22 -12.66
C LEU A 75 13.82 -9.02 -12.63
N TYR A 76 12.84 -8.97 -11.72
CA TYR A 76 11.93 -7.83 -11.64
C TYR A 76 12.63 -6.61 -11.02
N ASP A 77 13.31 -6.72 -9.88
CA ASP A 77 13.78 -5.57 -9.08
C ASP A 77 15.23 -5.09 -9.30
N ALA A 78 16.11 -5.93 -9.87
CA ALA A 78 17.43 -5.51 -10.35
C ALA A 78 17.53 -5.46 -11.89
N GLY A 79 16.71 -6.26 -12.61
CA GLY A 79 16.86 -6.52 -14.04
C GLY A 79 18.22 -7.11 -14.42
N ASP A 80 18.81 -7.87 -13.50
CA ASP A 80 20.06 -8.62 -13.71
C ASP A 80 19.74 -9.99 -14.30
N LEU A 81 19.50 -9.97 -15.62
CA LEU A 81 19.23 -11.14 -16.44
C LEU A 81 20.31 -12.22 -16.29
N ALA A 82 21.58 -11.83 -16.20
CA ALA A 82 22.71 -12.74 -16.18
C ALA A 82 22.83 -13.47 -14.82
N SER A 83 22.64 -12.76 -13.71
CA SER A 83 22.56 -13.40 -12.40
C SER A 83 21.34 -14.30 -12.28
N CYS A 84 20.15 -13.86 -12.73
CA CYS A 84 18.95 -14.69 -12.72
C CYS A 84 19.13 -15.98 -13.53
N ARG A 85 19.70 -15.90 -14.74
CA ARG A 85 20.04 -17.08 -15.56
C ARG A 85 20.99 -18.00 -14.80
N ALA A 86 22.06 -17.48 -14.22
CA ALA A 86 23.08 -18.28 -13.53
C ALA A 86 22.52 -19.07 -12.33
N VAL A 87 21.45 -18.60 -11.68
CA VAL A 87 20.75 -19.40 -10.64
C VAL A 87 19.98 -20.55 -11.28
N TYR A 88 19.15 -20.28 -12.29
CA TYR A 88 18.37 -21.31 -12.96
C TYR A 88 19.24 -22.35 -13.66
N GLU A 89 20.40 -21.96 -14.22
CA GLU A 89 21.40 -22.89 -14.77
C GLU A 89 21.96 -23.83 -13.69
N LEU A 90 22.14 -23.37 -12.45
CA LEU A 90 22.49 -24.29 -11.38
C LEU A 90 21.32 -25.19 -10.97
N LEU A 91 20.09 -24.66 -10.89
CA LEU A 91 18.93 -25.48 -10.59
C LEU A 91 18.76 -26.60 -11.64
N GLU A 92 19.09 -26.34 -12.90
CA GLU A 92 19.21 -27.34 -13.96
C GLU A 92 20.38 -28.32 -13.70
N GLU A 93 21.60 -27.83 -13.41
CA GLU A 93 22.79 -28.66 -13.11
C GLU A 93 22.60 -29.63 -11.92
N GLU A 94 21.85 -29.23 -10.88
CA GLU A 94 21.60 -30.05 -9.68
C GLU A 94 20.27 -30.85 -9.77
N GLY A 95 19.57 -30.83 -10.91
CA GLY A 95 18.37 -31.62 -11.19
C GLY A 95 17.05 -31.07 -10.61
N HIS A 96 17.06 -29.85 -10.06
CA HIS A 96 15.90 -29.20 -9.44
C HIS A 96 14.88 -28.61 -10.45
N LEU A 97 15.16 -28.68 -11.75
CA LEU A 97 14.20 -28.37 -12.82
C LEU A 97 13.62 -29.64 -13.51
N GLU A 98 14.00 -30.85 -13.09
CA GLU A 98 13.44 -32.07 -13.67
C GLU A 98 11.95 -32.22 -13.31
N GLY A 99 11.08 -32.04 -14.31
CA GLY A 99 9.62 -32.00 -14.12
C GLY A 99 9.05 -30.62 -13.75
N ASP A 100 9.88 -29.57 -13.70
CA ASP A 100 9.43 -28.17 -13.59
C ASP A 100 9.49 -27.48 -14.96
N ASP A 101 8.45 -27.72 -15.77
CA ASP A 101 8.31 -27.14 -17.10
C ASP A 101 8.38 -25.60 -17.09
N ARG A 102 7.90 -24.96 -16.02
CA ARG A 102 7.87 -23.50 -15.87
C ARG A 102 9.25 -22.91 -15.56
N GLY A 103 10.00 -23.52 -14.66
CA GLY A 103 11.38 -23.14 -14.38
C GLY A 103 12.30 -23.40 -15.57
N GLN A 104 12.10 -24.52 -16.28
CA GLN A 104 12.82 -24.82 -17.51
C GLN A 104 12.50 -23.82 -18.63
N TYR A 105 11.22 -23.43 -18.77
CA TYR A 105 10.78 -22.40 -19.72
C TYR A 105 11.45 -21.05 -19.45
N LEU A 106 11.44 -20.60 -18.19
CA LEU A 106 12.07 -19.34 -17.80
C LEU A 106 13.58 -19.38 -18.09
N LEU A 107 14.28 -20.46 -17.75
CA LEU A 107 15.69 -20.62 -18.07
C LEU A 107 15.97 -20.50 -19.59
N ASP A 108 15.17 -21.16 -20.41
CA ASP A 108 15.32 -21.12 -21.87
C ASP A 108 15.02 -19.75 -22.47
N LEU A 109 14.11 -18.99 -21.86
CA LEU A 109 13.84 -17.59 -22.18
C LEU A 109 15.02 -16.69 -21.78
N LEU A 110 15.54 -16.81 -20.55
CA LEU A 110 16.70 -16.04 -20.07
C LEU A 110 17.92 -16.25 -20.98
N ARG A 111 18.23 -17.50 -21.33
CA ARG A 111 19.29 -17.89 -22.29
C ARG A 111 19.09 -17.21 -23.66
N PHE A 112 17.87 -17.24 -24.19
CA PHE A 112 17.56 -16.66 -25.49
C PHE A 112 17.71 -15.13 -25.50
N ILE A 113 17.18 -14.44 -24.48
CA ILE A 113 17.22 -12.98 -24.37
C ILE A 113 18.65 -12.46 -24.19
N GLU A 114 19.47 -13.11 -23.35
CA GLU A 114 20.85 -12.67 -23.12
C GLU A 114 21.70 -12.82 -24.40
N ALA A 115 21.53 -13.92 -25.13
CA ALA A 115 22.19 -14.14 -26.42
C ALA A 115 21.79 -13.09 -27.47
N LYS A 116 20.57 -12.54 -27.41
CA LYS A 116 20.13 -11.43 -28.27
C LYS A 116 20.77 -10.11 -27.85
N LEU A 117 20.71 -9.76 -26.55
CA LEU A 117 21.31 -8.54 -26.02
C LEU A 117 22.82 -8.46 -26.31
N GLY A 118 23.55 -9.58 -26.15
CA GLY A 118 24.98 -9.67 -26.49
C GLY A 118 25.26 -9.33 -27.96
N ARG A 119 24.56 -9.97 -28.90
CA ARG A 119 24.69 -9.70 -30.35
C ARG A 119 24.35 -8.25 -30.70
N MET A 120 23.39 -7.64 -30.01
CA MET A 120 23.03 -6.22 -30.19
C MET A 120 24.07 -5.26 -29.59
N GLY A 121 24.95 -5.73 -28.70
CA GLY A 121 26.12 -4.99 -28.20
C GLY A 121 27.31 -4.99 -29.17
N GLU A 122 27.51 -6.08 -29.91
CA GLU A 122 28.68 -6.27 -30.81
C GLU A 122 28.58 -5.51 -32.14
N GLY A 123 27.40 -4.98 -32.48
CA GLY A 123 27.26 -3.67 -33.13
C GLY A 123 27.66 -3.46 -34.59
N ARG A 124 28.21 -4.44 -35.33
CA ARG A 124 28.55 -4.28 -36.78
C ARG A 124 27.54 -4.94 -37.72
N ALA A 125 27.46 -6.27 -37.74
CA ALA A 125 26.76 -7.02 -38.80
C ALA A 125 25.25 -6.72 -38.94
N PHE A 126 24.56 -6.31 -37.87
CA PHE A 126 23.14 -5.95 -37.94
C PHE A 126 22.93 -4.52 -38.44
N ALA A 127 23.72 -3.56 -37.94
CA ALA A 127 23.66 -2.17 -38.38
C ALA A 127 23.92 -2.01 -39.88
N ASP A 128 24.85 -2.78 -40.44
CA ASP A 128 25.22 -2.69 -41.86
C ASP A 128 24.11 -3.19 -42.80
N ARG A 129 23.29 -4.18 -42.40
CA ARG A 129 22.10 -4.60 -43.17
C ARG A 129 21.01 -3.53 -43.26
N LEU A 130 21.01 -2.57 -42.32
CA LEU A 130 19.94 -1.58 -42.16
C LEU A 130 20.33 -0.17 -42.64
N ARG A 131 21.63 0.15 -42.67
CA ARG A 131 22.16 1.40 -43.24
C ARG A 131 21.81 1.57 -44.72
N PHE A 132 21.63 0.48 -45.47
CA PHE A 132 21.32 0.52 -46.90
C PHE A 132 19.89 0.97 -47.25
N ALA A 133 18.94 0.96 -46.31
CA ALA A 133 17.53 1.26 -46.58
C ALA A 133 17.12 2.73 -46.31
N ALA A 134 18.07 3.65 -46.16
CA ALA A 134 17.94 4.69 -45.14
C ALA A 134 18.29 6.16 -45.54
N THR A 135 18.32 6.54 -46.82
CA THR A 135 18.81 7.86 -47.27
C THR A 135 17.78 9.01 -47.35
N GLY A 136 16.54 8.82 -46.93
CA GLY A 136 15.53 9.89 -46.88
C GLY A 136 15.80 10.94 -45.78
N ILE A 137 16.15 12.17 -46.16
CA ILE A 137 16.38 13.30 -45.27
C ILE A 137 15.04 13.83 -44.73
N GLY A 138 14.91 13.97 -43.40
CA GLY A 138 13.86 14.79 -42.75
C GLY A 138 12.80 14.07 -41.91
N LYS A 139 12.55 12.77 -42.08
CA LYS A 139 11.57 12.02 -41.25
C LYS A 139 12.21 11.47 -39.96
N ARG A 140 11.57 11.72 -38.81
CA ARG A 140 11.93 11.11 -37.51
C ARG A 140 11.76 9.59 -37.57
N ALA A 141 12.69 8.85 -36.99
CA ALA A 141 12.67 7.39 -36.98
C ALA A 141 11.63 6.86 -35.99
N ALA A 142 11.04 5.70 -36.30
CA ALA A 142 10.16 4.96 -35.41
C ALA A 142 10.45 3.46 -35.51
N VAL A 143 10.34 2.74 -34.40
CA VAL A 143 10.32 1.28 -34.32
C VAL A 143 8.92 0.87 -33.88
N LEU A 144 8.25 0.08 -34.72
CA LEU A 144 6.99 -0.57 -34.37
C LEU A 144 7.30 -1.99 -33.88
N SER A 145 6.97 -2.27 -32.63
CA SER A 145 7.13 -3.57 -31.97
C SER A 145 5.86 -4.41 -32.12
N VAL A 146 6.00 -5.62 -32.65
CA VAL A 146 4.93 -6.62 -32.68
C VAL A 146 5.50 -7.96 -32.22
N VAL A 147 4.86 -8.62 -31.26
CA VAL A 147 5.30 -9.92 -30.74
C VAL A 147 4.21 -10.97 -30.92
N ILE A 148 4.40 -11.83 -31.92
CA ILE A 148 3.49 -12.91 -32.31
C ILE A 148 4.04 -14.21 -31.70
N ALA A 149 3.66 -14.47 -30.45
CA ALA A 149 4.20 -15.56 -29.64
C ALA A 149 3.79 -16.96 -30.11
N ASP A 150 2.59 -17.10 -30.67
CA ASP A 150 1.93 -18.37 -30.98
C ASP A 150 1.07 -18.26 -32.28
N ASP A 151 0.64 -19.42 -32.82
CA ASP A 151 -0.19 -19.49 -34.04
C ASP A 151 -1.54 -18.75 -33.91
N ARG A 152 -2.10 -18.68 -32.69
CA ARG A 152 -3.35 -17.96 -32.44
C ARG A 152 -3.15 -16.45 -32.56
N SER A 153 -2.06 -15.94 -32.00
CA SER A 153 -1.61 -14.56 -32.12
C SER A 153 -1.32 -14.21 -33.58
N PHE A 154 -0.80 -15.17 -34.36
CA PHE A 154 -0.59 -15.01 -35.80
C PHE A 154 -1.93 -14.86 -36.54
N SER A 155 -2.90 -15.75 -36.30
CA SER A 155 -4.25 -15.64 -36.87
C SER A 155 -4.92 -14.30 -36.49
N ASN A 156 -4.96 -13.97 -35.19
CA ASN A 156 -5.50 -12.70 -34.70
C ASN A 156 -4.81 -11.49 -35.37
N PHE A 157 -3.48 -11.54 -35.53
CA PHE A 157 -2.72 -10.47 -36.17
C PHE A 157 -3.13 -10.27 -37.64
N MET A 158 -3.24 -11.37 -38.38
CA MET A 158 -3.50 -11.36 -39.83
C MET A 158 -4.96 -11.07 -40.17
N GLU A 159 -5.89 -11.58 -39.36
CA GLU A 159 -7.34 -11.52 -39.58
C GLU A 159 -7.96 -10.21 -39.08
N LEU A 160 -7.46 -9.65 -37.96
CA LEU A 160 -8.15 -8.60 -37.21
C LEU A 160 -7.24 -7.38 -36.92
N CYS A 161 -6.06 -7.60 -36.34
CA CYS A 161 -5.14 -6.52 -35.97
C CYS A 161 -4.66 -5.71 -37.18
N LEU A 162 -4.00 -6.39 -38.14
CA LEU A 162 -3.40 -5.78 -39.32
C LEU A 162 -4.46 -5.08 -40.21
N PRO A 163 -5.65 -5.67 -40.46
CA PRO A 163 -6.73 -4.96 -41.15
C PRO A 163 -7.21 -3.68 -40.45
N SER A 164 -7.36 -3.68 -39.12
CA SER A 164 -7.80 -2.49 -38.36
C SER A 164 -6.87 -1.29 -38.54
N LEU A 165 -5.58 -1.55 -38.76
CA LEU A 165 -4.52 -0.55 -38.95
C LEU A 165 -4.22 -0.23 -40.44
N ALA A 166 -4.91 -0.85 -41.40
CA ALA A 166 -4.58 -0.75 -42.83
C ALA A 166 -5.13 0.53 -43.53
N GLY A 167 -6.01 1.29 -42.88
CA GLY A 167 -6.62 2.51 -43.44
C GLY A 167 -5.64 3.68 -43.64
N GLU A 168 -6.11 4.75 -44.31
CA GLU A 168 -5.31 5.96 -44.57
C GLU A 168 -4.72 6.57 -43.29
N GLU A 169 -5.52 6.67 -42.23
CA GLU A 169 -5.09 7.22 -40.93
C GLU A 169 -4.37 6.20 -40.01
N GLY A 170 -4.11 4.99 -40.54
CA GLY A 170 -3.37 3.90 -39.89
C GLY A 170 -1.89 3.85 -40.30
N PHE A 171 -1.40 2.70 -40.77
CA PHE A 171 0.00 2.55 -41.17
C PHE A 171 0.44 3.52 -42.27
N LYS A 172 -0.46 3.89 -43.19
CA LYS A 172 -0.19 4.89 -44.24
C LYS A 172 0.18 6.24 -43.65
N ARG A 173 -0.60 6.74 -42.67
CA ARG A 173 -0.28 7.96 -41.89
C ARG A 173 1.05 7.86 -41.16
N LEU A 174 1.31 6.73 -40.51
CA LEU A 174 2.57 6.49 -39.79
C LEU A 174 3.79 6.54 -40.73
N LEU A 175 3.74 5.82 -41.86
CA LEU A 175 4.78 5.85 -42.91
C LEU A 175 4.88 7.22 -43.60
N GLY A 176 3.77 7.96 -43.69
CA GLY A 176 3.71 9.34 -44.14
C GLY A 176 4.54 10.28 -43.26
N GLN A 177 4.51 10.12 -41.94
CA GLN A 177 5.15 11.03 -40.98
C GLN A 177 6.46 10.51 -40.33
N ARG A 178 6.75 9.22 -40.40
CA ARG A 178 7.89 8.58 -39.74
C ARG A 178 8.63 7.64 -40.67
N LYS A 179 9.91 7.43 -40.38
CA LYS A 179 10.75 6.40 -41.00
C LYS A 179 10.64 5.13 -40.15
N VAL A 180 9.67 4.29 -40.48
CA VAL A 180 9.29 3.13 -39.66
C VAL A 180 10.19 1.93 -39.95
N THR A 181 10.72 1.32 -38.89
CA THR A 181 11.17 -0.06 -38.88
C THR A 181 10.10 -0.91 -38.19
N PHE A 182 9.56 -1.91 -38.87
CA PHE A 182 8.74 -2.94 -38.26
C PHE A 182 9.68 -4.00 -37.67
N LEU A 183 9.56 -4.24 -36.38
CA LEU A 183 10.33 -5.23 -35.64
C LEU A 183 9.36 -6.28 -35.09
N PHE A 184 9.31 -7.41 -35.79
CA PHE A 184 8.50 -8.56 -35.44
C PHE A 184 9.34 -9.58 -34.68
N SER A 185 8.79 -10.13 -33.61
CA SER A 185 9.22 -11.44 -33.09
C SER A 185 8.09 -12.43 -33.34
N VAL A 186 8.37 -13.53 -34.04
CA VAL A 186 7.36 -14.46 -34.59
C VAL A 186 7.83 -15.90 -34.39
N CYS A 187 6.91 -16.84 -34.14
CA CYS A 187 7.18 -18.28 -34.21
C CYS A 187 7.97 -18.65 -35.47
N GLN A 188 8.97 -19.53 -35.36
CA GLN A 188 9.93 -19.78 -36.44
C GLN A 188 9.28 -20.21 -37.76
N HIS A 189 8.22 -21.03 -37.72
CA HIS A 189 7.48 -21.50 -38.90
C HIS A 189 6.66 -20.41 -39.61
N ARG A 190 6.38 -19.27 -38.95
CA ARG A 190 5.55 -18.16 -39.47
C ARG A 190 6.34 -16.95 -39.98
N VAL A 191 7.67 -16.96 -39.82
CA VAL A 191 8.54 -15.83 -40.23
C VAL A 191 8.37 -15.50 -41.72
N ALA A 192 8.35 -16.52 -42.59
CA ALA A 192 8.22 -16.33 -44.04
C ALA A 192 6.84 -15.76 -44.44
N ASP A 193 5.77 -16.19 -43.76
CA ASP A 193 4.40 -15.72 -43.98
C ASP A 193 4.30 -14.22 -43.67
N ILE A 194 4.75 -13.81 -42.47
CA ILE A 194 4.77 -12.39 -42.05
C ILE A 194 5.65 -11.55 -42.99
N GLU A 195 6.87 -11.99 -43.30
CA GLU A 195 7.75 -11.24 -44.19
C GLU A 195 7.12 -11.02 -45.58
N THR A 196 6.52 -12.06 -46.15
CA THR A 196 5.91 -11.99 -47.48
C THR A 196 4.71 -11.05 -47.47
N HIS A 197 3.81 -11.21 -46.50
CA HIS A 197 2.60 -10.39 -46.41
C HIS A 197 2.90 -8.92 -46.13
N MET A 198 3.82 -8.64 -45.19
CA MET A 198 4.19 -7.27 -44.83
C MET A 198 4.92 -6.54 -45.97
N LYS A 199 5.81 -7.23 -46.71
CA LYS A 199 6.49 -6.65 -47.89
C LYS A 199 5.50 -6.32 -49.01
N GLN A 200 4.47 -7.15 -49.21
CA GLN A 200 3.41 -6.90 -50.19
C GLN A 200 2.53 -5.70 -49.80
N ARG A 201 2.15 -5.59 -48.52
CA ARG A 201 1.22 -4.53 -48.06
C ARG A 201 1.86 -3.18 -47.78
N LEU A 202 3.09 -3.15 -47.27
CA LEU A 202 3.78 -1.92 -46.88
C LEU A 202 5.11 -1.74 -47.65
N PRO A 203 5.06 -1.52 -48.98
CA PRO A 203 6.27 -1.34 -49.78
C PRO A 203 7.08 -0.15 -49.30
N GLY A 204 8.40 -0.33 -49.17
CA GLY A 204 9.34 0.73 -48.77
C GLY A 204 9.54 0.92 -47.26
N CYS A 205 8.92 0.11 -46.39
CA CYS A 205 9.28 0.07 -44.96
C CYS A 205 10.39 -0.96 -44.68
N ALA A 206 11.18 -0.74 -43.63
CA ALA A 206 12.17 -1.71 -43.18
C ALA A 206 11.48 -2.76 -42.29
N ILE A 207 11.40 -4.01 -42.75
CA ILE A 207 10.82 -5.13 -42.00
C ILE A 207 11.95 -6.00 -41.48
N VAL A 208 11.94 -6.28 -40.18
CA VAL A 208 12.84 -7.21 -39.51
C VAL A 208 12.01 -8.22 -38.74
N CYS A 209 12.06 -9.48 -39.17
CA CYS A 209 11.47 -10.58 -38.41
C CYS A 209 12.56 -11.32 -37.62
N GLN A 210 12.31 -11.55 -36.34
CA GLN A 210 13.10 -12.40 -35.47
C GLN A 210 12.34 -13.69 -35.22
N SER A 211 12.96 -14.84 -35.45
CA SER A 211 12.39 -16.12 -35.04
C SER A 211 12.41 -16.24 -33.51
N ILE A 212 11.27 -16.62 -32.96
CA ILE A 212 11.11 -17.21 -31.64
C ILE A 212 11.32 -18.73 -31.81
N PRO A 213 12.25 -19.36 -31.07
CA PRO A 213 12.46 -20.81 -31.13
C PRO A 213 11.20 -21.57 -30.76
N ASP A 214 10.93 -22.69 -31.43
CA ASP A 214 9.69 -23.45 -31.25
C ASP A 214 9.45 -23.89 -29.80
N ARG A 215 10.52 -24.20 -29.04
CA ARG A 215 10.45 -24.51 -27.61
C ARG A 215 9.88 -23.38 -26.72
N LEU A 216 9.97 -22.12 -27.16
CA LEU A 216 9.39 -20.96 -26.47
C LEU A 216 8.00 -20.59 -27.02
N ALA A 217 7.66 -21.01 -28.24
CA ALA A 217 6.48 -20.59 -28.99
C ALA A 217 5.38 -21.66 -29.16
N GLY A 218 5.71 -22.95 -28.98
CA GLY A 218 4.96 -24.07 -29.57
C GLY A 218 4.67 -25.26 -28.65
N GLY A 219 4.73 -25.09 -27.33
CA GLY A 219 4.17 -26.08 -26.40
C GLY A 219 2.64 -26.18 -26.57
N PRO A 220 2.02 -27.36 -26.39
CA PRO A 220 0.57 -27.50 -26.40
C PRO A 220 -0.04 -26.75 -25.21
N VAL A 221 -0.46 -25.51 -25.47
CA VAL A 221 -0.84 -24.47 -24.48
C VAL A 221 0.38 -23.96 -23.70
N LEU A 222 0.95 -22.85 -24.17
CA LEU A 222 1.67 -21.93 -23.28
C LEU A 222 0.70 -21.47 -22.19
N HIS A 223 1.08 -21.68 -20.93
CA HIS A 223 0.42 -21.01 -19.82
C HIS A 223 0.59 -19.49 -19.94
N GLU A 224 -0.37 -18.75 -19.39
CA GLU A 224 -0.48 -17.30 -19.58
C GLU A 224 0.75 -16.54 -19.07
N VAL A 225 1.30 -16.94 -17.92
CA VAL A 225 2.45 -16.30 -17.27
C VAL A 225 3.71 -16.41 -18.13
N GLU A 226 3.93 -17.57 -18.74
CA GLU A 226 5.03 -17.88 -19.65
C GLU A 226 4.91 -17.07 -20.96
N ARG A 227 3.68 -16.95 -21.49
CA ARG A 227 3.37 -16.11 -22.65
C ARG A 227 3.65 -14.63 -22.36
N ASP A 228 3.23 -14.14 -21.19
CA ASP A 228 3.50 -12.79 -20.69
C ASP A 228 5.00 -12.51 -20.57
N TRP A 229 5.74 -13.44 -19.97
CA TRP A 229 7.19 -13.38 -19.82
C TRP A 229 7.88 -13.28 -21.18
N LEU A 230 7.49 -14.12 -22.14
CA LEU A 230 8.01 -14.08 -23.50
C LEU A 230 7.69 -12.75 -24.20
N VAL A 231 6.42 -12.33 -24.17
CA VAL A 231 5.95 -11.11 -24.84
C VAL A 231 6.67 -9.88 -24.30
N GLY A 232 6.72 -9.71 -22.98
CA GLY A 232 7.36 -8.55 -22.37
C GLY A 232 8.88 -8.55 -22.52
N ALA A 233 9.55 -9.71 -22.45
CA ALA A 233 10.98 -9.82 -22.74
C ALA A 233 11.32 -9.43 -24.20
N LEU A 234 10.52 -9.88 -25.16
CA LEU A 234 10.69 -9.55 -26.58
C LEU A 234 10.38 -8.07 -26.85
N GLN A 235 9.33 -7.52 -26.24
CA GLN A 235 9.04 -6.08 -26.29
C GLN A 235 10.19 -5.25 -25.71
N TYR A 236 10.87 -5.72 -24.65
CA TYR A 236 12.06 -5.04 -24.13
C TYR A 236 13.22 -5.05 -25.12
N LEU A 237 13.49 -6.17 -25.82
CA LEU A 237 14.49 -6.20 -26.91
C LEU A 237 14.15 -5.19 -28.01
N HIS A 238 12.85 -5.05 -28.34
CA HIS A 238 12.40 -4.08 -29.34
C HIS A 238 12.55 -2.63 -28.87
N LEU A 239 12.30 -2.36 -27.58
CA LEU A 239 12.48 -1.06 -26.93
C LEU A 239 13.96 -0.66 -26.89
N ASP A 240 14.85 -1.60 -26.56
CA ASP A 240 16.29 -1.39 -26.57
C ASP A 240 16.85 -1.15 -27.99
N GLU A 241 16.25 -1.77 -29.02
CA GLU A 241 16.56 -1.48 -30.42
C GLU A 241 16.07 -0.08 -30.84
N ALA A 242 14.88 0.34 -30.42
CA ALA A 242 14.39 1.71 -30.64
C ALA A 242 15.33 2.74 -30.01
N ARG A 243 15.79 2.48 -28.78
CA ARG A 243 16.81 3.29 -28.08
C ARG A 243 18.12 3.36 -28.85
N ARG A 244 18.67 2.24 -29.33
CA ARG A 244 19.91 2.22 -30.15
C ARG A 244 19.78 3.05 -31.44
N ARG A 245 18.59 3.08 -32.04
CA ARG A 245 18.31 3.78 -33.30
C ARG A 245 17.97 5.26 -33.14
N ASP A 246 17.83 5.75 -31.91
CA ASP A 246 17.27 7.07 -31.63
C ASP A 246 15.87 7.26 -32.27
N ALA A 247 15.06 6.20 -32.19
CA ALA A 247 13.74 6.12 -32.79
C ALA A 247 12.64 6.18 -31.72
N ASP A 248 11.47 6.71 -32.09
CA ASP A 248 10.27 6.57 -31.27
C ASP A 248 9.89 5.08 -31.19
N PHE A 249 9.48 4.59 -30.02
CA PHE A 249 8.96 3.23 -29.86
C PHE A 249 7.43 3.25 -29.87
N LEU A 250 6.82 2.33 -30.61
CA LEU A 250 5.39 2.09 -30.63
C LEU A 250 5.15 0.59 -30.46
N SER A 251 4.24 0.18 -29.57
CA SER A 251 3.89 -1.23 -29.39
C SER A 251 2.53 -1.54 -30.01
N ILE A 252 2.39 -2.75 -30.55
CA ILE A 252 1.14 -3.32 -31.05
C ILE A 252 1.00 -4.73 -30.49
N ASN A 253 -0.01 -4.93 -29.64
CA ASN A 253 -0.51 -6.24 -29.27
C ASN A 253 -1.19 -6.89 -30.51
N PRO A 254 -0.76 -8.08 -30.95
CA PRO A 254 -1.32 -8.77 -32.12
C PRO A 254 -2.73 -9.33 -31.89
N ASN A 255 -3.15 -9.47 -30.63
CA ASN A 255 -4.48 -9.92 -30.25
C ASN A 255 -5.48 -8.75 -30.18
N ALA A 256 -5.05 -7.53 -30.52
CA ALA A 256 -5.88 -6.34 -30.40
C ALA A 256 -6.29 -5.73 -31.74
N ILE A 257 -7.44 -5.08 -31.71
CA ILE A 257 -8.04 -4.26 -32.75
C ILE A 257 -7.92 -2.80 -32.33
N TYR A 258 -7.65 -1.94 -33.29
CA TYR A 258 -7.33 -0.54 -33.07
C TYR A 258 -8.36 0.36 -33.75
N ALA A 259 -8.67 1.48 -33.10
CA ALA A 259 -9.57 2.49 -33.66
C ALA A 259 -9.06 3.06 -35.01
N ALA A 260 -10.00 3.39 -35.90
CA ALA A 260 -9.74 4.09 -37.14
C ALA A 260 -9.07 5.44 -36.84
N GLY A 261 -7.83 5.60 -37.31
CA GLY A 261 -7.02 6.78 -37.01
C GLY A 261 -6.18 6.69 -35.74
N PHE A 262 -6.03 5.51 -35.13
CA PHE A 262 -5.14 5.27 -33.99
C PHE A 262 -3.75 5.94 -34.15
N PHE A 263 -3.05 5.70 -35.26
CA PHE A 263 -1.73 6.30 -35.48
C PHE A 263 -1.78 7.81 -35.75
N LYS A 264 -2.84 8.33 -36.40
CA LYS A 264 -3.05 9.79 -36.51
C LYS A 264 -3.06 10.42 -35.12
N GLN A 265 -3.90 9.92 -34.21
CA GLN A 265 -4.08 10.48 -32.88
C GLN A 265 -2.82 10.32 -32.01
N VAL A 266 -2.20 9.13 -32.02
CA VAL A 266 -0.91 8.88 -31.35
C VAL A 266 0.16 9.88 -31.81
N LEU A 267 0.24 10.17 -33.11
CA LEU A 267 1.21 11.13 -33.66
C LEU A 267 0.86 12.59 -33.34
N GLU A 268 -0.41 12.95 -33.29
CA GLU A 268 -0.87 14.29 -32.94
C GLU A 268 -0.66 14.59 -31.45
N LEU A 269 -0.92 13.64 -30.55
CA LEU A 269 -0.55 13.78 -29.12
C LEU A 269 0.97 13.80 -28.91
N ALA A 270 1.74 12.96 -29.60
CA ALA A 270 3.20 12.99 -29.55
C ALA A 270 3.79 14.34 -30.00
N GLN A 271 3.12 15.05 -30.92
CA GLN A 271 3.52 16.40 -31.34
C GLN A 271 3.22 17.47 -30.27
N ARG A 272 2.24 17.25 -29.39
CA ARG A 272 1.93 18.12 -28.23
C ARG A 272 2.95 18.01 -27.09
N ARG A 273 4.12 17.42 -27.35
CA ARG A 273 5.23 17.12 -26.41
C ARG A 273 4.91 16.07 -25.35
N THR A 274 3.90 15.24 -25.60
CA THR A 274 3.66 14.07 -24.77
C THR A 274 4.78 13.07 -24.98
N GLU A 275 5.59 12.86 -23.94
CA GLU A 275 6.75 11.97 -23.99
C GLU A 275 6.35 10.48 -24.02
N ILE A 276 5.19 10.14 -23.43
CA ILE A 276 4.71 8.75 -23.28
C ILE A 276 3.19 8.72 -23.38
N LEU A 277 2.67 7.81 -24.19
CA LEU A 277 1.24 7.51 -24.29
C LEU A 277 1.01 6.08 -23.83
N SER A 278 0.05 5.92 -22.92
CA SER A 278 -0.38 4.62 -22.40
C SER A 278 -1.90 4.49 -22.51
N ALA A 279 -2.39 3.34 -22.95
CA ALA A 279 -3.81 3.05 -23.16
C ALA A 279 -4.31 1.93 -22.24
N ALA A 280 -5.54 2.05 -21.76
CA ALA A 280 -6.25 0.90 -21.20
C ALA A 280 -6.71 -0.03 -22.34
N VAL A 281 -6.54 -1.33 -22.13
CA VAL A 281 -6.93 -2.39 -23.07
C VAL A 281 -8.16 -3.11 -22.53
N TRP A 282 -9.09 -3.41 -23.44
CA TRP A 282 -10.43 -3.94 -23.10
C TRP A 282 -10.61 -5.32 -23.71
N VAL A 283 -10.79 -6.33 -22.86
CA VAL A 283 -11.03 -7.71 -23.31
C VAL A 283 -12.45 -7.80 -23.90
N SER A 284 -12.54 -8.32 -25.11
CA SER A 284 -13.75 -8.36 -25.94
C SER A 284 -13.98 -9.75 -26.52
N ASN A 285 -15.24 -10.11 -26.74
CA ASN A 285 -15.65 -11.42 -27.21
C ASN A 285 -15.41 -11.52 -28.72
N ARG A 286 -14.66 -12.55 -29.14
CA ARG A 286 -14.28 -12.72 -30.54
C ARG A 286 -15.48 -12.85 -31.48
N GLY A 287 -16.54 -13.57 -31.11
CA GLY A 287 -17.74 -13.73 -31.95
C GLY A 287 -18.43 -12.38 -32.23
N TYR A 288 -18.56 -11.53 -31.21
CA TYR A 288 -19.13 -10.20 -31.36
C TYR A 288 -18.26 -9.27 -32.21
N ILE A 289 -16.94 -9.42 -32.11
CA ILE A 289 -15.96 -8.74 -32.97
C ILE A 289 -16.10 -9.19 -34.42
N ASP A 290 -16.15 -10.49 -34.67
CA ASP A 290 -16.20 -11.07 -36.02
C ASP A 290 -17.51 -10.64 -36.73
N GLU A 291 -18.66 -10.64 -36.02
CA GLU A 291 -19.92 -10.07 -36.53
C GLU A 291 -19.84 -8.57 -36.85
N SER A 292 -19.12 -7.80 -36.03
CA SER A 292 -18.98 -6.35 -36.20
C SER A 292 -18.00 -6.01 -37.34
N PHE A 293 -16.98 -6.84 -37.55
CA PHE A 293 -16.11 -6.78 -38.74
C PHE A 293 -16.90 -7.10 -40.01
N GLN A 294 -17.65 -8.20 -40.04
CA GLN A 294 -18.44 -8.60 -41.21
C GLN A 294 -19.44 -7.52 -41.64
N ARG A 295 -20.07 -6.83 -40.67
CA ARG A 295 -20.93 -5.67 -40.96
C ARG A 295 -20.17 -4.51 -41.62
N ASN A 296 -18.99 -4.13 -41.10
CA ASN A 296 -18.18 -3.06 -41.68
C ASN A 296 -17.51 -3.45 -43.03
N GLU A 297 -17.26 -4.74 -43.27
CA GLU A 297 -16.75 -5.21 -44.57
C GLU A 297 -17.74 -5.00 -45.72
N ALA A 298 -19.05 -5.00 -45.44
CA ALA A 298 -20.08 -4.65 -46.42
C ALA A 298 -19.94 -3.20 -46.93
N ASP A 299 -19.45 -2.29 -46.07
CA ASP A 299 -19.16 -0.89 -46.38
C ASP A 299 -17.71 -0.67 -46.90
N GLN A 300 -16.99 -1.75 -47.22
CA GLN A 300 -15.60 -1.76 -47.69
C GLN A 300 -14.55 -1.20 -46.69
N SER A 301 -14.94 -0.85 -45.46
CA SER A 301 -14.03 -0.40 -44.41
C SER A 301 -13.65 -1.54 -43.47
N LYS A 302 -12.37 -1.94 -43.43
CA LYS A 302 -11.85 -2.86 -42.39
C LYS A 302 -11.42 -2.14 -41.10
N SER A 303 -11.87 -0.90 -40.88
CA SER A 303 -11.53 -0.10 -39.69
C SER A 303 -12.79 0.35 -38.94
N MET A 304 -12.79 0.22 -37.62
CA MET A 304 -13.88 0.63 -36.72
C MET A 304 -13.58 1.98 -36.10
N SER A 305 -14.57 2.87 -35.92
CA SER A 305 -14.34 4.12 -35.20
C SER A 305 -14.04 3.87 -33.71
N ALA A 306 -13.36 4.83 -33.06
CA ALA A 306 -13.06 4.76 -31.63
C ALA A 306 -14.33 4.60 -30.78
N GLY A 307 -15.43 5.25 -31.17
CA GLY A 307 -16.73 5.13 -30.51
C GLY A 307 -17.32 3.72 -30.64
N LEU A 308 -17.28 3.11 -31.84
CA LEU A 308 -17.74 1.74 -32.04
C LEU A 308 -16.90 0.74 -31.22
N LEU A 309 -15.58 0.85 -31.26
CA LEU A 309 -14.68 -0.06 -30.55
C LEU A 309 -14.82 0.08 -29.02
N ALA A 310 -14.98 1.31 -28.51
CA ALA A 310 -15.28 1.55 -27.11
C ALA A 310 -16.65 0.97 -26.71
N HIS A 311 -17.68 1.13 -27.56
CA HIS A 311 -19.00 0.55 -27.35
C HIS A 311 -18.98 -0.98 -27.31
N MET A 312 -18.18 -1.63 -28.18
CA MET A 312 -17.99 -3.09 -28.14
C MET A 312 -17.32 -3.54 -26.83
N GLY A 313 -16.28 -2.81 -26.38
CA GLY A 313 -15.63 -3.03 -25.09
C GLY A 313 -16.58 -2.82 -23.90
N ILE A 314 -17.51 -1.86 -23.99
CA ILE A 314 -18.56 -1.65 -22.99
C ILE A 314 -19.58 -2.80 -23.00
N LEU A 315 -20.12 -3.21 -24.16
CA LEU A 315 -21.17 -4.24 -24.21
C LEU A 315 -20.69 -5.63 -23.79
N VAL A 316 -19.45 -6.00 -24.14
CA VAL A 316 -18.89 -7.28 -23.69
C VAL A 316 -18.28 -7.17 -22.30
N GLY A 317 -17.52 -6.10 -22.05
CA GLY A 317 -16.77 -5.94 -20.82
C GLY A 317 -17.63 -5.54 -19.64
N ALA A 318 -18.71 -4.77 -19.81
CA ALA A 318 -19.51 -4.31 -18.66
C ALA A 318 -20.20 -5.46 -17.91
N PRO A 319 -20.87 -6.46 -18.54
CA PRO A 319 -21.49 -7.56 -17.79
C PRO A 319 -20.49 -8.36 -16.94
N THR A 320 -19.32 -8.71 -17.50
CA THR A 320 -18.26 -9.43 -16.77
C THR A 320 -17.52 -8.54 -15.76
N SER A 321 -17.34 -7.24 -16.06
CA SER A 321 -16.72 -6.27 -15.13
C SER A 321 -17.66 -5.76 -14.04
N CYS A 322 -18.98 -5.90 -14.20
CA CYS A 322 -19.97 -5.57 -13.16
C CYS A 322 -20.06 -6.69 -12.11
N SER A 323 -19.79 -7.95 -12.47
CA SER A 323 -19.38 -8.96 -11.48
C SER A 323 -18.04 -8.61 -10.83
N THR A 324 -17.10 -8.03 -11.59
CA THR A 324 -15.82 -7.50 -11.06
C THR A 324 -15.96 -6.14 -10.35
N PHE A 325 -17.01 -5.93 -9.55
CA PHE A 325 -16.88 -5.07 -8.35
C PHE A 325 -16.01 -5.81 -7.31
N ILE A 326 -14.72 -5.91 -7.64
CA ILE A 326 -13.66 -6.55 -6.86
C ILE A 326 -13.92 -8.06 -6.62
N GLU A 327 -13.91 -8.82 -7.72
CA GLU A 327 -13.64 -10.26 -7.63
C GLU A 327 -12.11 -10.43 -7.49
N GLY A 328 -11.64 -10.90 -6.33
CA GLY A 328 -10.21 -11.19 -6.10
C GLY A 328 -9.46 -10.43 -4.99
N PHE A 329 -10.13 -9.81 -3.99
CA PHE A 329 -9.45 -9.26 -2.79
C PHE A 329 -9.56 -10.14 -1.53
N VAL A 330 -10.22 -11.29 -1.61
CA VAL A 330 -10.43 -12.17 -0.45
C VAL A 330 -9.19 -12.99 -0.17
N SER A 331 -8.40 -12.49 0.79
CA SER A 331 -7.48 -13.25 1.66
C SER A 331 -6.76 -14.44 1.03
N ASP A 332 -6.06 -14.21 -0.07
CA ASP A 332 -4.72 -14.72 -0.33
C ASP A 332 -4.34 -14.25 -1.75
N ARG A 333 -3.07 -13.91 -1.98
CA ARG A 333 -2.38 -14.77 -2.96
C ARG A 333 -2.45 -14.31 -4.45
N GLY A 334 -1.57 -13.45 -5.01
CA GLY A 334 -1.52 -13.22 -6.50
C GLY A 334 -0.50 -12.16 -7.01
N PRO A 335 0.46 -12.46 -7.93
CA PRO A 335 1.55 -11.53 -8.30
C PRO A 335 1.14 -10.65 -9.49
N THR A 336 -0.14 -10.73 -9.85
CA THR A 336 -0.80 -10.07 -10.97
C THR A 336 -2.22 -9.67 -10.55
N ALA A 337 -2.41 -9.14 -9.33
CA ALA A 337 -3.71 -8.56 -8.98
C ALA A 337 -3.94 -7.28 -9.81
N HIS A 338 -4.87 -7.37 -10.75
CA HIS A 338 -5.26 -6.28 -11.63
C HIS A 338 -6.32 -5.42 -10.93
N LEU A 339 -5.92 -4.31 -10.33
CA LEU A 339 -6.88 -3.37 -9.77
C LEU A 339 -7.54 -2.57 -10.91
N ARG A 340 -8.71 -3.03 -11.35
CA ARG A 340 -9.61 -2.33 -12.28
C ARG A 340 -10.86 -1.89 -11.53
N LEU A 341 -11.07 -0.58 -11.39
CA LEU A 341 -12.33 0.00 -10.91
C LEU A 341 -13.05 0.65 -12.10
N THR A 342 -14.27 0.19 -12.34
CA THR A 342 -15.10 0.62 -13.46
C THR A 342 -16.31 1.42 -12.96
N TRP A 343 -16.58 2.55 -13.61
CA TRP A 343 -17.55 3.54 -13.16
C TRP A 343 -18.44 4.03 -14.29
N VAL A 344 -19.76 3.98 -14.10
CA VAL A 344 -20.73 4.57 -15.02
C VAL A 344 -21.04 6.01 -14.60
N GLY A 345 -20.60 6.96 -15.41
CA GLY A 345 -21.11 8.33 -15.42
C GLY A 345 -22.35 8.45 -16.31
N ARG A 346 -22.99 9.63 -16.31
CA ARG A 346 -24.22 9.88 -17.09
C ARG A 346 -24.02 9.73 -18.60
N ASP A 347 -22.82 10.02 -19.07
CA ASP A 347 -22.42 10.15 -20.48
C ASP A 347 -21.07 9.49 -20.79
N HIS A 348 -20.47 8.78 -19.83
CA HIS A 348 -19.17 8.11 -19.98
C HIS A 348 -19.01 6.91 -19.04
N LEU A 349 -18.10 6.00 -19.39
CA LEU A 349 -17.53 5.00 -18.48
C LEU A 349 -16.13 5.46 -18.07
N ALA A 350 -15.86 5.64 -16.78
CA ALA A 350 -14.52 5.92 -16.27
C ALA A 350 -13.88 4.61 -15.75
N VAL A 351 -12.68 4.28 -16.21
CA VAL A 351 -11.92 3.12 -15.72
C VAL A 351 -10.58 3.54 -15.15
N HIS A 352 -10.40 3.20 -13.88
CA HIS A 352 -9.12 3.26 -13.17
C HIS A 352 -8.52 1.87 -13.22
N THR A 353 -7.37 1.71 -13.87
CA THR A 353 -6.70 0.41 -14.04
C THR A 353 -5.24 0.54 -13.65
N THR A 354 -4.61 -0.52 -13.14
CA THR A 354 -3.15 -0.60 -13.08
C THR A 354 -2.55 -1.10 -14.39
N CYS A 355 -3.34 -1.83 -15.20
CA CYS A 355 -2.95 -2.38 -16.49
C CYS A 355 -3.09 -1.35 -17.61
N HIS A 356 -1.98 -1.00 -18.24
CA HIS A 356 -1.93 -0.15 -19.42
C HIS A 356 -0.90 -0.68 -20.41
N GLU A 357 -1.18 -0.59 -21.71
CA GLU A 357 -0.18 -0.82 -22.75
C GLU A 357 0.54 0.48 -23.12
N ILE A 358 1.86 0.40 -23.34
CA ILE A 358 2.67 1.51 -23.87
C ILE A 358 2.43 1.60 -25.39
N VAL A 359 1.56 2.50 -25.82
CA VAL A 359 1.26 2.68 -27.25
C VAL A 359 2.31 3.52 -27.97
N PHE A 360 2.96 4.45 -27.24
CA PHE A 360 4.04 5.27 -27.77
C PHE A 360 4.99 5.74 -26.66
N LEU A 361 6.29 5.72 -26.95
CA LEU A 361 7.35 6.24 -26.10
C LEU A 361 8.37 7.00 -26.96
N ALA A 362 8.53 8.30 -26.69
CA ALA A 362 9.39 9.18 -27.48
C ALA A 362 10.88 8.79 -27.34
N HIS A 363 11.66 8.96 -28.42
CA HIS A 363 13.12 8.73 -28.37
C HIS A 363 13.82 9.56 -27.28
N THR A 364 13.32 10.77 -26.98
CA THR A 364 13.86 11.62 -25.91
C THR A 364 13.76 10.95 -24.55
N SER A 365 12.67 10.23 -24.28
CA SER A 365 12.46 9.47 -23.06
C SER A 365 13.24 8.16 -23.09
N LEU A 366 13.30 7.46 -24.23
CA LEU A 366 14.14 6.26 -24.42
C LEU A 366 15.62 6.53 -24.18
N ARG A 367 16.13 7.72 -24.49
CA ARG A 367 17.51 8.13 -24.14
C ARG A 367 17.72 8.25 -22.63
N LYS A 368 16.68 8.59 -21.86
CA LYS A 368 16.71 8.71 -20.40
C LYS A 368 16.45 7.37 -19.69
N THR A 369 15.94 6.33 -20.36
CA THR A 369 15.60 5.07 -19.69
C THR A 369 16.84 4.37 -19.14
N SER A 370 16.66 3.71 -18.00
CA SER A 370 17.73 2.88 -17.41
C SER A 370 18.12 1.75 -18.36
N ARG A 371 19.35 1.21 -18.26
CA ARG A 371 19.78 0.03 -19.04
C ARG A 371 19.26 -1.30 -18.47
N ARG A 372 18.45 -1.24 -17.42
CA ARG A 372 17.93 -2.37 -16.67
C ARG A 372 16.95 -3.17 -17.52
N PHE A 373 17.19 -4.47 -17.63
CA PHE A 373 16.25 -5.38 -18.30
C PHE A 373 14.91 -5.42 -17.54
N SER A 374 13.82 -5.57 -18.29
CA SER A 374 12.49 -5.78 -17.73
C SER A 374 11.74 -6.79 -18.56
N ILE A 375 11.27 -7.85 -17.92
CA ILE A 375 10.47 -8.90 -18.54
C ILE A 375 8.98 -8.53 -18.73
N ARG A 376 8.51 -7.40 -18.15
CA ARG A 376 7.14 -6.89 -18.30
C ARG A 376 7.10 -5.35 -18.44
N PRO A 377 7.51 -4.77 -19.59
CA PRO A 377 7.73 -3.33 -19.74
C PRO A 377 6.54 -2.41 -19.40
N SER A 378 5.30 -2.89 -19.62
CA SER A 378 4.06 -2.19 -19.26
C SER A 378 3.87 -2.07 -17.75
N ALA A 379 4.03 -3.16 -17.00
CA ALA A 379 3.97 -3.14 -15.53
C ALA A 379 5.17 -2.38 -14.91
N GLU A 380 6.33 -2.48 -15.57
CA GLU A 380 7.62 -1.97 -15.09
C GLU A 380 7.96 -0.54 -15.55
N MET A 381 7.01 0.20 -16.14
CA MET A 381 7.19 1.58 -16.63
C MET A 381 7.98 2.46 -15.64
N ASP A 382 7.68 2.35 -14.34
CA ASP A 382 8.30 3.16 -13.30
C ASP A 382 9.79 2.88 -13.04
N ALA A 383 10.29 1.68 -13.35
CA ALA A 383 11.72 1.33 -13.28
C ALA A 383 12.45 1.60 -14.60
N ILE A 384 11.72 1.58 -15.72
CA ILE A 384 12.27 1.86 -17.05
C ILE A 384 12.46 3.38 -17.23
N LEU A 385 11.49 4.19 -16.82
CA LEU A 385 11.40 5.62 -17.13
C LEU A 385 12.08 6.51 -16.09
N ALA A 386 12.85 7.51 -16.54
CA ALA A 386 13.48 8.49 -15.66
C ALA A 386 12.47 9.27 -14.80
N PRO A 387 12.80 9.72 -13.57
CA PRO A 387 11.85 10.28 -12.59
C PRO A 387 11.11 11.57 -12.99
N ASP A 388 11.52 12.25 -14.07
CA ASP A 388 10.91 13.46 -14.62
C ASP A 388 9.80 13.17 -15.66
N ALA A 389 9.77 11.98 -16.25
CA ALA A 389 8.80 11.62 -17.28
C ALA A 389 7.34 11.64 -16.77
N ALA A 390 6.45 12.26 -17.55
CA ALA A 390 5.01 12.29 -17.29
C ALA A 390 4.26 11.53 -18.40
N PRO A 391 3.68 10.35 -18.11
CA PRO A 391 2.82 9.68 -19.06
C PRO A 391 1.44 10.32 -19.14
N HIS A 392 0.85 10.23 -20.32
CA HIS A 392 -0.50 10.65 -20.61
C HIS A 392 -1.36 9.42 -20.91
N PHE A 393 -2.45 9.29 -20.17
CA PHE A 393 -3.38 8.19 -20.31
C PHE A 393 -4.43 8.56 -21.34
N VAL A 394 -4.41 7.85 -22.47
CA VAL A 394 -5.29 8.15 -23.59
C VAL A 394 -6.70 7.66 -23.31
N THR A 395 -7.67 8.47 -23.70
CA THR A 395 -9.10 8.24 -23.52
C THR A 395 -9.78 7.93 -24.86
N ALA A 396 -11.06 7.56 -24.84
CA ALA A 396 -11.82 7.49 -26.08
C ALA A 396 -11.99 8.86 -26.75
N GLU A 397 -11.97 9.95 -25.96
CA GLU A 397 -12.02 11.34 -26.45
C GLU A 397 -10.76 11.69 -27.27
N ASP A 398 -9.61 11.08 -26.96
CA ASP A 398 -8.39 11.18 -27.75
C ASP A 398 -8.44 10.36 -29.05
N GLY A 399 -9.49 9.54 -29.25
CA GLY A 399 -9.64 8.66 -30.41
C GLY A 399 -8.69 7.45 -30.41
N ILE A 400 -8.08 7.13 -29.28
CA ILE A 400 -7.11 6.03 -29.13
C ILE A 400 -7.73 4.94 -28.25
N VAL A 401 -8.34 3.95 -28.91
CA VAL A 401 -9.00 2.81 -28.25
C VAL A 401 -8.40 1.50 -28.78
N ILE A 402 -8.21 0.54 -27.88
CA ILE A 402 -7.64 -0.79 -28.14
C ILE A 402 -8.57 -1.85 -27.55
N GLY A 403 -9.14 -2.70 -28.40
CA GLY A 403 -9.95 -3.86 -27.99
C GLY A 403 -9.15 -5.15 -28.17
N GLU A 404 -8.84 -5.86 -27.09
CA GLU A 404 -8.14 -7.15 -27.13
C GLU A 404 -9.14 -8.31 -27.22
N LEU A 405 -8.75 -9.33 -27.98
CA LEU A 405 -9.51 -10.57 -28.16
C LEU A 405 -9.32 -11.48 -26.94
N GLY A 406 -10.37 -11.61 -26.13
CA GLY A 406 -10.40 -12.56 -25.02
C GLY A 406 -10.14 -13.99 -25.44
N LEU A 407 -9.72 -14.83 -24.49
CA LEU A 407 -9.68 -16.28 -24.70
C LEU A 407 -11.09 -16.82 -25.05
N PRO A 408 -11.20 -17.93 -25.80
CA PRO A 408 -12.51 -18.52 -26.10
C PRO A 408 -13.21 -19.00 -24.81
N PRO A 409 -14.55 -19.03 -24.77
CA PRO A 409 -15.28 -19.49 -23.59
C PRO A 409 -14.84 -20.88 -23.12
N GLY A 410 -14.68 -21.07 -21.82
CA GLY A 410 -14.18 -22.30 -21.19
C GLY A 410 -12.65 -22.42 -21.10
N SER A 411 -11.91 -21.37 -21.43
CA SER A 411 -10.47 -21.24 -21.10
C SER A 411 -10.28 -20.61 -19.71
N ILE A 412 -9.05 -20.56 -19.21
CA ILE A 412 -8.75 -20.22 -17.80
C ILE A 412 -9.18 -18.78 -17.41
N ASP A 413 -9.37 -17.87 -18.37
CA ASP A 413 -9.91 -16.52 -18.16
C ASP A 413 -11.43 -16.45 -17.97
N ASP A 414 -12.17 -17.52 -18.31
CA ASP A 414 -13.53 -17.71 -17.76
C ASP A 414 -13.38 -18.14 -16.30
N VAL A 415 -13.08 -17.17 -15.44
CA VAL A 415 -12.89 -17.33 -14.00
C VAL A 415 -14.22 -17.70 -13.34
N ALA A 416 -14.58 -18.98 -13.43
CA ALA A 416 -15.38 -19.64 -12.40
C ALA A 416 -14.51 -19.70 -11.14
N GLY A 417 -14.68 -18.71 -10.26
CA GLY A 417 -13.72 -18.36 -9.20
C GLY A 417 -13.29 -19.48 -8.25
N ASP A 418 -12.20 -20.17 -8.60
CA ASP A 418 -11.41 -20.99 -7.67
C ASP A 418 -10.23 -20.14 -7.12
N ALA A 419 -10.53 -19.40 -6.05
CA ALA A 419 -9.60 -18.46 -5.40
C ALA A 419 -8.33 -19.11 -4.78
N LYS A 420 -8.14 -20.44 -4.90
CA LYS A 420 -7.12 -21.20 -4.17
C LYS A 420 -5.76 -21.34 -4.89
N LYS A 421 -5.49 -20.60 -5.98
CA LYS A 421 -4.43 -20.95 -6.96
C LYS A 421 -3.32 -19.91 -7.23
N PHE A 422 -3.19 -18.80 -6.50
CA PHE A 422 -2.28 -17.69 -6.88
C PHE A 422 -1.37 -17.17 -5.69
N PRO A 423 -0.10 -16.65 -5.89
CA PRO A 423 0.91 -16.18 -4.85
C PRO A 423 1.23 -14.63 -4.76
N PRO A 424 1.64 -13.96 -3.63
CA PRO A 424 1.02 -12.70 -3.07
C PRO A 424 1.16 -11.28 -3.71
N PHE A 425 0.09 -10.45 -3.65
CA PHE A 425 0.06 -9.06 -4.22
C PHE A 425 0.67 -7.96 -3.34
N ALA A 426 0.63 -8.08 -2.00
CA ALA A 426 1.14 -7.03 -1.11
C ALA A 426 2.62 -6.68 -1.39
N ALA A 427 3.38 -7.63 -1.95
CA ALA A 427 4.76 -7.50 -2.39
C ALA A 427 4.99 -6.58 -3.62
N LEU A 428 3.93 -6.13 -4.35
CA LEU A 428 4.09 -5.45 -5.66
C LEU A 428 3.61 -3.98 -5.81
N LEU A 429 3.26 -3.27 -4.73
CA LEU A 429 2.98 -1.82 -4.73
C LEU A 429 4.15 -0.88 -4.25
N PRO A 430 5.40 -0.90 -4.78
CA PRO A 430 6.48 -0.02 -4.32
C PRO A 430 6.68 1.27 -5.14
N ARG A 431 5.72 1.73 -5.97
CA ARG A 431 6.01 2.74 -7.02
C ARG A 431 5.07 3.96 -7.04
N PRO A 432 5.57 5.20 -6.76
CA PRO A 432 4.76 6.43 -6.67
C PRO A 432 4.05 6.91 -7.94
N ARG A 433 4.25 6.25 -9.09
CA ARG A 433 3.70 6.67 -10.39
C ARG A 433 2.51 5.82 -10.81
N GLN A 434 2.50 4.51 -10.56
CA GLN A 434 1.28 3.70 -10.63
C GLN A 434 0.11 4.33 -9.82
N ALA A 435 0.43 5.00 -8.71
CA ALA A 435 -0.48 5.88 -7.99
C ALA A 435 -1.04 7.04 -8.86
N ALA A 436 -0.18 7.79 -9.55
CA ALA A 436 -0.60 8.83 -10.48
C ALA A 436 -1.38 8.29 -11.70
N PHE A 437 -1.12 7.05 -12.12
CA PHE A 437 -1.86 6.38 -13.19
C PHE A 437 -3.29 6.09 -12.73
N PHE A 438 -3.45 5.59 -11.50
CA PHE A 438 -4.78 5.36 -10.90
C PHE A 438 -5.59 6.66 -10.69
N ARG A 439 -4.93 7.82 -10.60
CA ARG A 439 -5.60 9.14 -10.49
C ARG A 439 -6.15 9.66 -11.83
N GLN A 440 -5.78 9.07 -12.97
CA GLN A 440 -6.23 9.49 -14.30
C GLN A 440 -7.13 8.39 -14.91
N PRO A 441 -8.46 8.42 -14.66
CA PRO A 441 -9.36 7.44 -15.27
C PRO A 441 -9.38 7.57 -16.79
N VAL A 442 -9.30 6.43 -17.47
CA VAL A 442 -9.62 6.35 -18.90
C VAL A 442 -11.13 6.54 -19.05
N ARG A 443 -11.52 7.65 -19.67
CA ARG A 443 -12.93 7.94 -19.98
C ARG A 443 -13.28 7.38 -21.35
N LEU A 444 -14.31 6.53 -21.40
CA LEU A 444 -15.00 6.14 -22.61
C LEU A 444 -16.31 6.93 -22.70
N ALA A 445 -16.44 7.86 -23.64
CA ALA A 445 -17.72 8.53 -23.86
C ALA A 445 -18.78 7.51 -24.32
N VAL A 446 -19.95 7.53 -23.68
CA VAL A 446 -21.14 6.75 -24.09
C VAL A 446 -21.87 7.48 -25.24
N ALA A 447 -21.64 8.78 -25.40
CA ALA A 447 -22.12 9.56 -26.55
C ALA A 447 -21.19 9.43 -27.77
N ARG A 448 -21.79 9.39 -28.97
CA ARG A 448 -21.09 9.35 -30.26
C ARG A 448 -20.21 10.59 -30.46
N PRO A 449 -19.05 10.50 -31.15
CA PRO A 449 -18.41 11.67 -31.74
C PRO A 449 -19.40 12.42 -32.66
N ALA A 450 -19.31 13.74 -32.72
CA ALA A 450 -20.31 14.60 -33.36
C ALA A 450 -20.48 14.40 -34.89
N ASP A 451 -19.58 13.65 -35.53
CA ASP A 451 -19.40 13.65 -36.99
C ASP A 451 -19.92 12.38 -37.70
N GLU A 452 -20.45 11.37 -36.99
CA GLU A 452 -20.99 10.14 -37.60
C GLU A 452 -22.51 10.23 -37.91
N GLN A 453 -22.85 10.49 -39.17
CA GLN A 453 -24.22 10.30 -39.68
C GLN A 453 -24.43 8.87 -40.21
N ALA A 454 -25.03 7.98 -39.39
CA ALA A 454 -25.50 6.67 -39.87
C ALA A 454 -26.71 6.12 -39.10
N ALA A 455 -27.80 5.94 -39.87
CA ALA A 455 -29.00 5.08 -39.78
C ALA A 455 -29.70 4.77 -38.45
N ASP A 456 -29.02 4.31 -37.40
CA ASP A 456 -29.69 3.86 -36.17
C ASP A 456 -29.81 5.00 -35.13
N PRO A 457 -30.99 5.16 -34.50
CA PRO A 457 -31.23 6.29 -33.61
C PRO A 457 -30.37 6.20 -32.33
N PRO A 458 -29.88 7.33 -31.78
CA PRO A 458 -29.15 7.36 -30.51
C PRO A 458 -29.90 6.68 -29.35
N GLU A 459 -31.23 6.64 -29.41
CA GLU A 459 -32.12 5.96 -28.46
C GLU A 459 -31.99 4.43 -28.50
N ALA A 460 -31.58 3.82 -29.62
CA ALA A 460 -31.31 2.38 -29.71
C ALA A 460 -29.93 2.01 -29.14
N LEU A 461 -28.93 2.88 -29.28
CA LEU A 461 -27.60 2.70 -28.67
C LEU A 461 -27.62 2.98 -27.17
N HIS A 462 -28.21 4.11 -26.76
CA HIS A 462 -28.51 4.40 -25.37
C HIS A 462 -29.45 3.33 -24.80
N GLY A 463 -30.45 2.87 -25.56
CA GLY A 463 -31.36 1.80 -25.18
C GLY A 463 -30.71 0.43 -25.08
N ALA A 464 -29.70 0.09 -25.89
CA ALA A 464 -28.96 -1.17 -25.78
C ALA A 464 -27.96 -1.14 -24.60
N PHE A 465 -27.31 -0.01 -24.37
CA PHE A 465 -26.49 0.21 -23.17
C PHE A 465 -27.36 0.21 -21.90
N LEU A 466 -28.51 0.89 -21.92
CA LEU A 466 -29.50 0.85 -20.85
C LEU A 466 -30.16 -0.52 -20.71
N ALA A 467 -30.33 -1.31 -21.78
CA ALA A 467 -30.87 -2.67 -21.70
C ALA A 467 -29.82 -3.69 -21.20
N ALA A 468 -28.54 -3.45 -21.47
CA ALA A 468 -27.43 -4.19 -20.88
C ALA A 468 -27.27 -3.82 -19.39
N LEU A 469 -27.38 -2.53 -19.05
CA LEU A 469 -27.48 -2.05 -17.68
C LEU A 469 -28.74 -2.55 -16.98
N GLN A 470 -29.90 -2.65 -17.65
CA GLN A 470 -31.15 -3.18 -17.09
C GLN A 470 -31.13 -4.71 -16.94
N LYS A 471 -30.43 -5.43 -17.82
CA LYS A 471 -30.07 -6.83 -17.55
C LYS A 471 -29.08 -6.95 -16.38
N ALA A 472 -28.34 -5.88 -16.09
CA ALA A 472 -27.56 -5.73 -14.87
C ALA A 472 -28.29 -4.95 -13.76
N ASP A 473 -29.58 -4.59 -13.88
CA ASP A 473 -30.34 -3.94 -12.79
C ASP A 473 -30.66 -4.97 -11.71
N ASP A 474 -30.79 -6.25 -12.08
CA ASP A 474 -30.74 -7.40 -11.15
C ASP A 474 -29.37 -7.53 -10.44
N ILE A 475 -28.32 -6.86 -10.93
CA ILE A 475 -26.96 -6.79 -10.36
C ILE A 475 -26.69 -5.44 -9.67
N LEU A 476 -27.51 -4.39 -9.90
CA LEU A 476 -27.31 -3.04 -9.34
C LEU A 476 -27.58 -2.91 -7.83
N ARG A 477 -28.09 -3.96 -7.17
CA ARG A 477 -27.94 -4.11 -5.72
C ARG A 477 -26.70 -4.99 -5.47
N PRO A 478 -25.50 -4.41 -5.31
CA PRO A 478 -24.35 -5.20 -4.87
C PRO A 478 -24.72 -5.85 -3.54
N THR A 479 -24.44 -7.14 -3.41
CA THR A 479 -24.75 -7.87 -2.18
C THR A 479 -23.99 -7.26 -1.00
N ALA A 480 -24.49 -7.47 0.21
CA ALA A 480 -23.81 -7.10 1.45
C ALA A 480 -22.33 -7.51 1.44
N GLY A 481 -22.05 -8.77 1.09
CA GLY A 481 -20.70 -9.31 0.95
C GLY A 481 -19.83 -8.57 -0.09
N GLN A 482 -20.37 -8.16 -1.23
CA GLN A 482 -19.63 -7.38 -2.23
C GLN A 482 -19.27 -5.98 -1.71
N VAL A 483 -20.22 -5.28 -1.09
CA VAL A 483 -19.97 -3.94 -0.53
C VAL A 483 -18.99 -4.01 0.66
N LEU A 484 -19.15 -4.99 1.54
CA LEU A 484 -18.22 -5.21 2.66
C LEU A 484 -16.82 -5.60 2.18
N SER A 485 -16.70 -6.40 1.12
CA SER A 485 -15.42 -6.72 0.49
C SER A 485 -14.75 -5.48 -0.11
N ALA A 486 -15.54 -4.62 -0.77
CA ALA A 486 -15.03 -3.36 -1.32
C ALA A 486 -14.60 -2.36 -0.23
N LEU A 487 -15.36 -2.26 0.87
CA LEU A 487 -14.99 -1.43 2.03
C LEU A 487 -13.75 -1.98 2.75
N ASN A 488 -13.57 -3.30 2.81
CA ASN A 488 -12.33 -3.90 3.32
C ASN A 488 -11.14 -3.62 2.40
N ALA A 489 -11.28 -3.82 1.08
CA ALA A 489 -10.22 -3.50 0.11
C ALA A 489 -9.85 -2.01 0.15
N LEU A 490 -10.83 -1.13 0.32
CA LEU A 490 -10.64 0.30 0.52
C LEU A 490 -9.90 0.62 1.83
N HIS A 491 -10.15 -0.11 2.92
CA HIS A 491 -9.41 0.02 4.16
C HIS A 491 -7.97 -0.52 4.06
N GLN A 492 -7.75 -1.63 3.34
CA GLN A 492 -6.39 -2.12 3.01
C GLN A 492 -5.62 -1.11 2.16
N TYR A 493 -6.30 -0.46 1.21
CA TYR A 493 -5.76 0.69 0.48
C TYR A 493 -5.43 1.84 1.43
N GLU A 494 -6.33 2.18 2.36
CA GLU A 494 -6.21 3.25 3.34
C GLU A 494 -4.96 3.15 4.23
N ILE A 495 -4.68 1.95 4.77
CA ILE A 495 -3.50 1.70 5.63
C ILE A 495 -2.17 1.68 4.85
N SER A 496 -2.22 1.59 3.51
CA SER A 496 -1.04 1.63 2.65
C SER A 496 -0.43 3.03 2.56
N GLU A 497 0.83 3.11 2.09
CA GLU A 497 1.48 4.41 1.83
C GLU A 497 0.69 5.28 0.85
N TYR A 498 -0.03 4.68 -0.09
CA TYR A 498 -0.77 5.41 -1.13
C TYR A 498 -2.15 5.88 -0.68
N GLY A 499 -2.89 5.07 0.10
CA GLY A 499 -4.15 5.51 0.70
C GLY A 499 -3.96 6.66 1.69
N MET A 500 -2.82 6.68 2.38
CA MET A 500 -2.40 7.82 3.21
C MET A 500 -2.21 9.13 2.41
N GLU A 501 -1.80 9.07 1.15
CA GLU A 501 -1.73 10.25 0.26
C GLU A 501 -3.07 10.62 -0.40
N ASN A 502 -4.02 9.69 -0.44
CA ASN A 502 -5.32 9.85 -1.12
C ASN A 502 -6.51 9.60 -0.18
N MET A 503 -6.34 9.85 1.12
CA MET A 503 -7.33 9.53 2.16
C MET A 503 -8.68 10.20 1.90
N ALA A 504 -8.69 11.43 1.38
CA ALA A 504 -9.92 12.12 1.02
C ALA A 504 -10.67 11.42 -0.13
N GLY A 505 -9.95 10.91 -1.14
CA GLY A 505 -10.54 10.12 -2.22
C GLY A 505 -11.07 8.78 -1.71
N ALA A 506 -10.32 8.11 -0.83
CA ALA A 506 -10.76 6.88 -0.19
C ALA A 506 -12.03 7.08 0.65
N VAL A 507 -12.08 8.12 1.48
CA VAL A 507 -13.26 8.45 2.31
C VAL A 507 -14.48 8.81 1.45
N VAL A 508 -14.31 9.58 0.38
CA VAL A 508 -15.41 9.90 -0.56
C VAL A 508 -15.94 8.64 -1.22
N GLU A 509 -15.08 7.73 -1.66
CA GLU A 509 -15.52 6.48 -2.29
C GLU A 509 -16.16 5.51 -1.29
N GLY A 510 -15.60 5.41 -0.09
CA GLY A 510 -16.18 4.60 0.98
C GLY A 510 -17.59 5.04 1.37
N ARG A 511 -17.84 6.35 1.40
CA ARG A 511 -19.21 6.88 1.59
C ARG A 511 -20.16 6.38 0.51
N ARG A 512 -19.76 6.44 -0.76
CA ARG A 512 -20.56 5.97 -1.89
C ARG A 512 -20.83 4.46 -1.79
N LEU A 513 -19.82 3.66 -1.47
CA LEU A 513 -19.98 2.21 -1.28
C LEU A 513 -20.99 1.90 -0.16
N VAL A 514 -20.92 2.61 0.97
CA VAL A 514 -21.90 2.47 2.07
C VAL A 514 -23.31 2.92 1.62
N ASP A 515 -23.44 3.96 0.79
CA ASP A 515 -24.73 4.40 0.26
C ASP A 515 -25.37 3.39 -0.70
N LEU A 516 -24.56 2.65 -1.47
CA LEU A 516 -24.99 1.55 -2.34
C LEU A 516 -25.35 0.26 -1.58
N CYS A 517 -24.97 0.13 -0.31
CA CYS A 517 -25.24 -1.07 0.46
C CYS A 517 -26.75 -1.25 0.71
N PRO A 518 -27.31 -2.45 0.47
CA PRO A 518 -28.64 -2.81 0.96
C PRO A 518 -28.69 -2.59 2.47
N SER A 519 -29.69 -1.84 2.95
CA SER A 519 -29.83 -1.49 4.37
C SER A 519 -31.20 -1.83 4.97
N GLY A 520 -32.08 -2.46 4.19
CA GLY A 520 -33.41 -2.85 4.64
C GLY A 520 -33.40 -3.89 5.76
N GLU A 521 -34.54 -4.07 6.43
CA GLU A 521 -34.74 -5.19 7.34
C GLU A 521 -34.71 -6.51 6.52
N GLY A 522 -33.89 -7.47 6.96
CA GLY A 522 -33.75 -8.78 6.32
C GLY A 522 -32.69 -8.90 5.21
N GLU A 523 -32.08 -7.80 4.73
CA GLU A 523 -31.02 -7.83 3.70
C GLU A 523 -29.59 -7.99 4.26
N LEU A 524 -29.40 -7.82 5.57
CA LEU A 524 -28.12 -7.93 6.29
C LEU A 524 -28.29 -8.75 7.57
N ASP A 525 -27.36 -9.67 7.85
CA ASP A 525 -27.26 -10.27 9.18
C ASP A 525 -26.69 -9.28 10.23
N VAL A 526 -26.69 -9.67 11.51
CA VAL A 526 -26.23 -8.81 12.61
C VAL A 526 -24.71 -8.53 12.55
N ALA A 527 -23.91 -9.48 12.06
CA ALA A 527 -22.47 -9.32 11.91
C ALA A 527 -22.15 -8.40 10.72
N GLU A 528 -22.73 -8.66 9.54
CA GLU A 528 -22.63 -7.81 8.34
C GLU A 528 -23.04 -6.37 8.65
N ARG A 529 -24.17 -6.18 9.34
CA ARG A 529 -24.65 -4.86 9.75
C ARG A 529 -23.68 -4.18 10.72
N LYS A 530 -23.10 -4.90 11.69
CA LYS A 530 -22.04 -4.37 12.58
C LYS A 530 -20.80 -3.93 11.80
N VAL A 531 -20.34 -4.71 10.81
CA VAL A 531 -19.20 -4.34 9.96
C VAL A 531 -19.54 -3.13 9.09
N LEU A 532 -20.75 -3.06 8.51
CA LEU A 532 -21.18 -1.93 7.69
C LEU A 532 -21.29 -0.64 8.51
N ILE A 533 -21.82 -0.70 9.74
CA ILE A 533 -21.84 0.44 10.68
C ILE A 533 -20.41 0.91 10.96
N ARG A 534 -19.46 -0.02 11.24
CA ARG A 534 -18.04 0.33 11.45
C ARG A 534 -17.45 0.97 10.20
N ALA A 535 -17.63 0.39 9.02
CA ALA A 535 -17.11 0.94 7.78
C ALA A 535 -17.69 2.34 7.48
N ALA A 536 -18.99 2.54 7.71
CA ALA A 536 -19.65 3.83 7.61
C ALA A 536 -19.09 4.87 8.59
N VAL A 537 -18.76 4.48 9.81
CA VAL A 537 -18.06 5.34 10.79
C VAL A 537 -16.63 5.67 10.32
N ASN A 538 -15.91 4.68 9.82
CA ASN A 538 -14.51 4.81 9.38
C ASN A 538 -14.36 5.78 8.19
N VAL A 539 -15.35 5.82 7.30
CA VAL A 539 -15.43 6.74 6.15
C VAL A 539 -16.21 8.03 6.48
N ASP A 540 -16.29 8.40 7.77
CA ASP A 540 -16.91 9.64 8.26
C ASP A 540 -18.37 9.81 7.76
N HIS A 541 -19.10 8.71 7.53
CA HIS A 541 -20.51 8.67 7.09
C HIS A 541 -21.47 8.43 8.26
N VAL A 542 -21.21 9.10 9.38
CA VAL A 542 -21.85 8.82 10.68
C VAL A 542 -23.38 8.91 10.61
N GLY A 543 -23.95 9.77 9.76
CA GLY A 543 -25.41 9.85 9.57
C GLY A 543 -26.02 8.57 8.99
N LYS A 544 -25.37 7.97 7.98
CA LYS A 544 -25.78 6.69 7.38
C LYS A 544 -25.47 5.53 8.33
N ALA A 545 -24.37 5.59 9.10
CA ALA A 545 -24.08 4.63 10.18
C ALA A 545 -25.19 4.61 11.25
N ILE A 546 -25.68 5.78 11.67
CA ILE A 546 -26.83 5.91 12.59
C ILE A 546 -28.08 5.31 11.97
N ALA A 547 -28.39 5.60 10.70
CA ALA A 547 -29.56 5.01 10.02
C ALA A 547 -29.48 3.47 9.98
N ILE A 548 -28.37 2.90 9.50
CA ILE A 548 -28.16 1.44 9.42
C ILE A 548 -28.28 0.79 10.81
N ALA A 549 -27.76 1.44 11.86
CA ALA A 549 -27.83 0.95 13.23
C ALA A 549 -29.24 1.02 13.83
N LYS A 550 -30.03 2.02 13.44
CA LYS A 550 -31.44 2.19 13.83
C LYS A 550 -32.35 1.14 13.18
N ASP A 551 -32.08 0.83 11.92
CA ASP A 551 -32.85 -0.10 11.10
C ASP A 551 -32.46 -1.58 11.37
N GLY A 552 -31.61 -1.83 12.36
CA GLY A 552 -31.28 -3.17 12.85
C GLY A 552 -31.94 -3.46 14.20
N GLY A 553 -32.46 -4.68 14.35
CA GLY A 553 -33.12 -5.15 15.58
C GLY A 553 -32.16 -5.44 16.75
N GLU A 554 -32.45 -6.50 17.51
CA GLU A 554 -31.62 -6.93 18.64
C GLU A 554 -30.19 -7.24 18.16
N GLY A 555 -29.23 -6.37 18.52
CA GLY A 555 -27.82 -6.50 18.16
C GLY A 555 -27.12 -5.21 17.73
N THR A 556 -27.84 -4.20 17.22
CA THR A 556 -27.26 -2.90 16.80
C THR A 556 -27.80 -1.68 17.54
N ALA A 557 -28.87 -1.82 18.33
CA ALA A 557 -29.46 -0.72 19.09
C ALA A 557 -28.46 0.04 20.01
N PHE A 558 -27.46 -0.64 20.59
CA PHE A 558 -26.39 0.06 21.33
C PHE A 558 -25.52 0.94 20.43
N ALA A 559 -25.14 0.46 19.25
CA ALA A 559 -24.36 1.25 18.30
C ALA A 559 -25.14 2.49 17.84
N HIS A 560 -26.45 2.37 17.59
CA HIS A 560 -27.31 3.50 17.29
C HIS A 560 -27.27 4.56 18.41
N ASP A 561 -27.65 4.18 19.63
CA ASP A 561 -27.79 5.11 20.75
C ASP A 561 -26.44 5.75 21.13
N PHE A 562 -25.36 4.96 21.05
CA PHE A 562 -24.00 5.43 21.24
C PHE A 562 -23.59 6.46 20.19
N LEU A 563 -23.78 6.18 18.89
CA LEU A 563 -23.42 7.10 17.81
C LEU A 563 -24.22 8.40 17.87
N VAL A 564 -25.53 8.33 18.13
CA VAL A 564 -26.37 9.51 18.35
C VAL A 564 -25.83 10.34 19.51
N LYS A 565 -25.53 9.72 20.66
CA LYS A 565 -24.97 10.41 21.82
C LYS A 565 -23.61 11.04 21.51
N MET A 566 -22.72 10.36 20.79
CA MET A 566 -21.42 10.90 20.41
C MET A 566 -21.53 12.12 19.48
N MET A 567 -22.58 12.19 18.64
CA MET A 567 -22.86 13.36 17.80
C MET A 567 -23.45 14.53 18.60
N GLU A 568 -24.30 14.28 19.59
CA GLU A 568 -24.75 15.32 20.53
C GLU A 568 -23.57 15.94 21.30
N LEU A 569 -22.66 15.10 21.82
CA LEU A 569 -21.47 15.56 22.54
C LEU A 569 -20.52 16.36 21.63
N LYS A 570 -20.33 15.92 20.37
CA LYS A 570 -19.60 16.68 19.34
C LYS A 570 -20.21 18.07 19.13
N ALA A 571 -21.53 18.17 18.99
CA ALA A 571 -22.22 19.45 18.81
C ALA A 571 -22.07 20.35 20.05
N ALA A 572 -22.21 19.79 21.26
CA ALA A 572 -22.00 20.52 22.51
C ALA A 572 -20.56 21.06 22.65
N ASN A 573 -19.56 20.26 22.27
CA ASN A 573 -18.15 20.66 22.28
C ASN A 573 -17.82 21.76 21.27
N VAL A 574 -18.43 21.72 20.07
CA VAL A 574 -18.31 22.82 19.09
C VAL A 574 -18.95 24.11 19.63
N ALA A 575 -20.14 24.04 20.22
CA ALA A 575 -20.78 25.20 20.86
C ALA A 575 -19.96 25.75 22.04
N GLN A 576 -19.32 24.88 22.82
CA GLN A 576 -18.42 25.28 23.90
C GLN A 576 -17.15 25.95 23.36
N ALA A 577 -16.53 25.43 22.29
CA ALA A 577 -15.39 26.07 21.62
C ALA A 577 -15.74 27.50 21.13
N GLN A 578 -16.94 27.68 20.57
CA GLN A 578 -17.44 29.00 20.14
C GLN A 578 -17.57 29.97 21.33
N ARG A 579 -18.15 29.52 22.47
CA ARG A 579 -18.25 30.32 23.71
C ARG A 579 -16.88 30.70 24.27
N LEU A 580 -15.93 29.75 24.32
CA LEU A 580 -14.57 29.96 24.82
C LEU A 580 -13.83 31.03 23.99
N ARG A 581 -13.96 30.97 22.65
CA ARG A 581 -13.47 31.98 21.71
C ARG A 581 -14.11 33.34 21.94
N GLY A 582 -15.43 33.41 22.05
CA GLY A 582 -16.17 34.66 22.26
C GLY A 582 -15.81 35.41 23.55
N ARG A 583 -15.34 34.70 24.58
CA ARG A 583 -14.82 35.29 25.83
C ARG A 583 -13.41 35.89 25.71
N SER A 584 -12.68 35.64 24.61
CA SER A 584 -11.26 36.00 24.49
C SER A 584 -11.05 37.40 23.91
N LEU A 585 -11.02 38.42 24.77
CA LEU A 585 -10.56 39.77 24.39
C LEU A 585 -9.04 39.85 24.11
N TRP A 586 -8.29 38.79 24.43
CA TRP A 586 -6.81 38.74 24.35
C TRP A 586 -6.30 37.67 23.38
N ARG A 587 -5.18 37.96 22.71
CA ARG A 587 -4.57 37.17 21.60
C ARG A 587 -3.82 35.88 22.01
N ARG A 588 -3.98 35.34 23.23
CA ARG A 588 -3.29 34.09 23.62
C ARG A 588 -3.91 32.89 22.89
N SER A 589 -3.07 32.02 22.33
CA SER A 589 -3.52 30.75 21.73
C SER A 589 -3.96 29.76 22.82
N TYR A 590 -4.75 28.75 22.42
CA TYR A 590 -5.26 27.72 23.31
C TYR A 590 -4.35 26.49 23.31
N ALA A 591 -4.29 25.82 24.47
CA ALA A 591 -3.82 24.46 24.61
C ALA A 591 -4.94 23.65 25.28
N VAL A 592 -5.34 22.53 24.69
CA VAL A 592 -6.38 21.63 25.21
C VAL A 592 -5.69 20.36 25.69
N ILE A 593 -5.82 20.07 26.99
CA ILE A 593 -5.39 18.80 27.57
C ILE A 593 -6.62 17.88 27.60
N GLY A 594 -6.51 16.72 26.98
CA GLY A 594 -7.51 15.65 27.02
C GLY A 594 -7.27 14.71 28.18
N SER A 595 -8.35 14.34 28.87
CA SER A 595 -8.34 13.33 29.91
C SER A 595 -9.68 12.59 29.90
N ILE A 596 -9.67 11.28 29.78
CA ILE A 596 -10.87 10.46 29.89
C ILE A 596 -10.85 9.72 31.23
N ALA A 597 -11.78 10.02 32.13
CA ALA A 597 -11.77 9.49 33.49
C ALA A 597 -13.18 9.07 33.93
N TRP A 598 -13.45 7.76 33.98
CA TRP A 598 -14.69 7.20 34.51
C TRP A 598 -14.39 6.00 35.42
N GLY A 599 -15.26 5.76 36.41
CA GLY A 599 -15.10 4.69 37.39
C GLY A 599 -14.05 4.99 38.47
N GLU A 600 -14.27 4.41 39.65
CA GLU A 600 -13.53 4.68 40.89
C GLU A 600 -12.01 4.59 40.74
N ALA A 601 -11.49 3.44 40.33
CA ALA A 601 -10.05 3.20 40.25
C ALA A 601 -9.31 4.17 39.31
N PHE A 602 -9.95 4.56 38.21
CA PHE A 602 -9.39 5.51 37.24
C PHE A 602 -9.47 6.95 37.74
N VAL A 603 -10.61 7.37 38.32
CA VAL A 603 -10.73 8.70 38.94
C VAL A 603 -9.74 8.86 40.09
N ASP A 604 -9.49 7.82 40.87
CA ASP A 604 -8.52 7.87 41.97
C ASP A 604 -7.06 7.90 41.46
N LYS A 605 -6.70 7.13 40.42
CA LYS A 605 -5.40 7.25 39.75
C LYS A 605 -5.20 8.70 39.24
N PHE A 606 -6.20 9.22 38.54
CA PHE A 606 -6.20 10.56 37.96
C PHE A 606 -6.04 11.66 39.01
N MET A 607 -6.84 11.63 40.08
CA MET A 607 -6.91 12.72 41.05
C MET A 607 -5.83 12.66 42.15
N ASN A 608 -5.29 11.48 42.46
CA ASN A 608 -4.26 11.31 43.50
C ASN A 608 -2.81 11.30 42.96
N TYR A 609 -2.59 11.01 41.68
CA TYR A 609 -1.23 10.94 41.10
C TYR A 609 -1.08 11.77 39.83
N HIS A 610 -1.93 11.59 38.82
CA HIS A 610 -1.80 12.29 37.55
C HIS A 610 -1.94 13.82 37.71
N VAL A 611 -3.06 14.29 38.26
CA VAL A 611 -3.31 15.72 38.52
C VAL A 611 -2.25 16.35 39.44
N PRO A 612 -1.83 15.72 40.55
CA PRO A 612 -0.68 16.20 41.32
C PRO A 612 0.63 16.32 40.53
N SER A 613 0.91 15.43 39.57
CA SER A 613 2.09 15.56 38.68
C SER A 613 1.92 16.66 37.61
N LEU A 614 0.70 16.87 37.09
CA LEU A 614 0.37 18.01 36.24
C LEU A 614 0.56 19.35 36.96
N LEU A 615 0.32 19.41 38.28
CA LEU A 615 0.48 20.59 39.11
C LEU A 615 1.95 20.98 39.39
N ALA A 616 2.93 20.14 39.02
CA ALA A 616 4.34 20.49 39.11
C ALA A 616 4.67 21.77 38.31
N GLU A 617 5.69 22.50 38.75
CA GLU A 617 6.01 23.85 38.27
C GLU A 617 6.25 23.94 36.75
N GLY A 618 6.90 22.92 36.20
CA GLY A 618 7.19 22.80 34.77
C GLY A 618 6.06 22.21 33.90
N ASN A 619 4.93 21.84 34.49
CA ASN A 619 3.82 21.19 33.79
C ASN A 619 2.68 22.19 33.50
N ILE A 620 1.47 22.00 34.07
CA ILE A 620 0.31 22.83 33.71
C ILE A 620 0.51 24.31 34.09
N ARG A 621 1.27 24.56 35.17
CA ARG A 621 1.67 25.90 35.61
C ARG A 621 2.50 26.63 34.54
N ALA A 622 3.49 25.95 33.95
CA ALA A 622 4.31 26.50 32.87
C ALA A 622 3.49 26.76 31.58
N LEU A 623 2.60 25.84 31.22
CA LEU A 623 1.74 25.98 30.04
C LEU A 623 0.77 27.16 30.16
N ALA A 624 0.13 27.33 31.33
CA ALA A 624 -0.82 28.41 31.64
C ALA A 624 -0.21 29.83 31.60
N ARG A 625 1.11 29.96 31.80
CA ARG A 625 1.82 31.23 31.64
C ARG A 625 1.81 31.72 30.19
N ARG A 626 1.77 30.78 29.22
CA ARG A 626 1.97 31.03 27.78
C ARG A 626 0.69 30.91 26.96
N LYS A 627 -0.14 29.92 27.26
CA LYS A 627 -1.35 29.55 26.50
C LYS A 627 -2.60 29.70 27.40
N ARG A 628 -3.80 29.76 26.82
CA ARG A 628 -5.05 29.50 27.55
C ARG A 628 -5.25 27.99 27.65
N VAL A 629 -5.03 27.43 28.84
CA VAL A 629 -5.18 25.98 29.05
C VAL A 629 -6.65 25.65 29.27
N ILE A 630 -7.16 24.74 28.46
CA ILE A 630 -8.45 24.07 28.62
C ILE A 630 -8.17 22.64 29.05
N LEU A 631 -8.79 22.16 30.14
CA LEU A 631 -8.74 20.75 30.51
C LEU A 631 -10.08 20.10 30.14
N SER A 632 -10.07 19.28 29.10
CA SER A 632 -11.20 18.53 28.58
C SER A 632 -11.29 17.19 29.31
N ILE A 633 -12.25 17.08 30.23
CA ILE A 633 -12.49 15.86 31.01
C ILE A 633 -13.73 15.16 30.44
N VAL A 634 -13.53 14.00 29.81
CA VAL A 634 -14.61 13.14 29.31
C VAL A 634 -14.92 12.08 30.37
N THR A 635 -16.17 12.01 30.85
CA THR A 635 -16.50 11.31 32.11
C THR A 635 -18.01 11.02 32.24
N THR A 636 -18.45 10.38 33.32
CA THR A 636 -19.88 10.29 33.68
C THR A 636 -20.30 11.48 34.56
N GLU A 637 -21.61 11.75 34.71
CA GLU A 637 -22.07 12.80 35.63
C GLU A 637 -21.83 12.44 37.12
N ARG A 638 -21.76 11.15 37.47
CA ARG A 638 -21.33 10.72 38.82
C ARG A 638 -19.87 11.05 39.05
N ASP A 639 -19.01 10.64 38.12
CA ASP A 639 -17.57 10.76 38.28
C ASP A 639 -17.11 12.22 38.16
N ARG A 640 -17.80 13.06 37.36
CA ARG A 640 -17.69 14.52 37.40
C ARG A 640 -17.88 15.09 38.82
N LYS A 641 -18.89 14.63 39.57
CA LYS A 641 -19.14 15.10 40.95
C LYS A 641 -18.00 14.68 41.90
N ARG A 642 -17.49 13.45 41.77
CA ARG A 642 -16.31 12.95 42.51
C ARG A 642 -15.05 13.78 42.20
N ILE A 643 -14.77 14.01 40.92
CA ILE A 643 -13.65 14.85 40.46
C ILE A 643 -13.80 16.27 41.02
N ALA A 644 -14.99 16.88 40.89
CA ALA A 644 -15.24 18.25 41.35
C ALA A 644 -15.13 18.44 42.87
N ALA A 645 -15.45 17.40 43.65
CA ALA A 645 -15.31 17.41 45.11
C ALA A 645 -13.87 17.17 45.59
N HIS A 646 -12.96 16.70 44.73
CA HIS A 646 -11.61 16.32 45.14
C HIS A 646 -10.70 17.55 45.36
N PRO A 647 -9.93 17.65 46.46
CA PRO A 647 -9.12 18.83 46.76
C PRO A 647 -8.08 19.24 45.70
N ALA A 648 -7.62 18.29 44.87
CA ALA A 648 -6.70 18.59 43.77
C ALA A 648 -7.37 19.36 42.61
N PHE A 649 -8.69 19.24 42.45
CA PHE A 649 -9.46 19.89 41.40
C PHE A 649 -9.47 21.42 41.54
N GLU A 650 -9.70 21.93 42.75
CA GLU A 650 -9.67 23.38 43.01
C GLU A 650 -8.27 23.98 42.82
N ARG A 651 -7.20 23.18 42.96
CA ARG A 651 -5.83 23.61 42.63
C ARG A 651 -5.60 23.65 41.12
N LEU A 652 -6.09 22.62 40.41
CA LEU A 652 -6.04 22.50 38.95
C LEU A 652 -6.77 23.66 38.24
N ARG A 653 -7.95 24.05 38.75
CA ARG A 653 -8.76 25.17 38.24
C ARG A 653 -8.08 26.54 38.33
N LYS A 654 -7.02 26.71 39.13
CA LYS A 654 -6.22 27.95 39.14
C LYS A 654 -5.44 28.15 37.84
N PHE A 655 -5.17 27.07 37.09
CA PHE A 655 -4.28 27.08 35.92
C PHE A 655 -4.99 26.72 34.61
N ALA A 656 -6.16 26.06 34.66
CA ALA A 656 -6.92 25.65 33.48
C ALA A 656 -8.44 25.90 33.61
N GLU A 657 -9.08 26.27 32.51
CA GLU A 657 -10.54 26.28 32.38
C GLU A 657 -11.01 24.82 32.10
N VAL A 658 -11.70 24.21 33.06
CA VAL A 658 -12.16 22.82 32.95
C VAL A 658 -13.45 22.75 32.14
N VAL A 659 -13.48 21.89 31.13
CA VAL A 659 -14.66 21.54 30.34
C VAL A 659 -14.97 20.06 30.58
N PHE A 660 -16.16 19.78 31.11
CA PHE A 660 -16.66 18.40 31.24
C PHE A 660 -17.51 18.01 30.04
N THR A 661 -17.17 16.88 29.41
CA THR A 661 -18.01 16.20 28.42
C THR A 661 -18.61 14.96 29.09
N CYS A 662 -19.83 15.07 29.61
CA CYS A 662 -20.46 13.98 30.35
C CYS A 662 -21.30 13.07 29.44
N PHE A 663 -21.01 11.77 29.46
CA PHE A 663 -21.83 10.75 28.80
C PHE A 663 -22.71 9.98 29.82
N PRO A 664 -23.84 9.38 29.39
CA PRO A 664 -24.72 8.61 30.27
C PRO A 664 -24.03 7.37 30.84
N GLU A 665 -24.24 7.06 32.12
CA GLU A 665 -23.59 5.93 32.79
C GLU A 665 -24.09 4.58 32.25
N GLU A 666 -25.35 4.54 31.81
CA GLU A 666 -26.02 3.39 31.20
C GLU A 666 -25.27 2.89 29.96
N LEU A 667 -24.48 3.74 29.28
CA LEU A 667 -23.65 3.31 28.17
C LEU A 667 -22.50 2.40 28.60
N LEU A 668 -21.99 2.50 29.83
CA LEU A 668 -20.95 1.61 30.36
C LEU A 668 -21.50 0.20 30.59
N GLU A 669 -22.67 0.12 31.22
CA GLU A 669 -23.37 -1.15 31.49
C GLU A 669 -23.75 -1.84 30.17
N ARG A 670 -24.34 -1.10 29.23
CA ARG A 670 -24.71 -1.61 27.91
C ARG A 670 -23.49 -2.03 27.09
N ARG A 671 -22.37 -1.30 27.15
CA ARG A 671 -21.11 -1.71 26.47
C ARG A 671 -20.64 -3.09 26.94
N VAL A 672 -20.73 -3.38 28.24
CA VAL A 672 -20.37 -4.70 28.79
C VAL A 672 -21.38 -5.78 28.38
N ARG A 673 -22.67 -5.50 28.53
CA ARG A 673 -23.75 -6.45 28.22
C ARG A 673 -23.82 -6.82 26.73
N ASP A 674 -23.60 -5.85 25.85
CA ASP A 674 -23.76 -5.98 24.40
C ASP A 674 -22.42 -6.30 23.69
N ASP A 675 -21.38 -6.66 24.48
CA ASP A 675 -19.98 -6.94 24.09
C ASP A 675 -19.39 -5.93 23.07
N PHE A 676 -19.56 -4.64 23.35
CA PHE A 676 -19.04 -3.62 22.47
C PHE A 676 -17.56 -3.33 22.77
N ASN A 677 -16.74 -3.38 21.72
CA ASN A 677 -15.29 -3.25 21.80
C ASN A 677 -14.87 -1.99 22.58
N PHE A 678 -14.03 -2.20 23.60
CA PHE A 678 -13.56 -1.14 24.50
C PHE A 678 -12.81 -0.03 23.76
N TYR A 679 -11.96 -0.37 22.78
CA TYR A 679 -11.11 0.61 22.09
C TYR A 679 -11.89 1.51 21.13
N TYR A 680 -12.99 1.03 20.53
CA TYR A 680 -13.90 1.91 19.79
C TYR A 680 -14.67 2.83 20.74
N PHE A 681 -15.17 2.30 21.86
CA PHE A 681 -15.85 3.12 22.87
C PHE A 681 -14.92 4.23 23.41
N TYR A 682 -13.69 3.87 23.77
CA TYR A 682 -12.65 4.78 24.23
C TYR A 682 -12.24 5.79 23.14
N GLY A 683 -11.99 5.34 21.91
CA GLY A 683 -11.59 6.16 20.77
C GLY A 683 -12.62 7.24 20.41
N PHE A 684 -13.91 6.91 20.44
CA PHE A 684 -15.00 7.89 20.27
C PHE A 684 -15.02 8.96 21.35
N LEU A 685 -14.66 8.62 22.59
CA LEU A 685 -14.59 9.54 23.72
C LEU A 685 -13.33 10.43 23.65
N ASP A 686 -12.18 9.88 23.26
CA ASP A 686 -10.95 10.65 22.96
C ASP A 686 -11.23 11.72 21.90
N HIS A 687 -11.93 11.32 20.83
CA HIS A 687 -12.26 12.21 19.73
C HIS A 687 -13.13 13.40 20.15
N GLN A 688 -13.81 13.37 21.30
CA GLN A 688 -14.49 14.55 21.84
C GLN A 688 -13.50 15.68 22.18
N THR A 689 -12.35 15.34 22.77
CA THR A 689 -11.25 16.29 23.02
C THR A 689 -10.61 16.72 21.71
N VAL A 690 -10.35 15.79 20.79
CA VAL A 690 -9.76 16.08 19.46
C VAL A 690 -10.60 17.10 18.71
N LEU A 691 -11.93 16.90 18.70
CA LEU A 691 -12.90 17.80 18.08
C LEU A 691 -12.99 19.15 18.79
N LEU A 692 -12.92 19.20 20.13
CA LEU A 692 -12.84 20.46 20.89
C LEU A 692 -11.56 21.24 20.53
N ALA A 693 -10.42 20.58 20.42
CA ALA A 693 -9.14 21.20 20.07
C ALA A 693 -9.10 21.71 18.62
N ALA A 694 -9.59 20.92 17.66
CA ALA A 694 -9.79 21.35 16.28
C ALA A 694 -10.75 22.55 16.18
N ALA A 695 -11.90 22.47 16.88
CA ALA A 695 -12.89 23.54 16.95
C ALA A 695 -12.34 24.80 17.64
N LEU A 696 -11.32 24.70 18.50
CA LEU A 696 -10.60 25.84 19.08
C LEU A 696 -9.42 26.33 18.23
N LYS A 697 -8.88 25.51 17.30
CA LYS A 697 -7.55 25.69 16.69
C LYS A 697 -6.45 25.76 17.77
N ALA A 698 -6.51 24.82 18.70
CA ALA A 698 -5.61 24.70 19.84
C ALA A 698 -4.46 23.72 19.57
N GLU A 699 -3.37 23.86 20.32
CA GLU A 699 -2.52 22.70 20.60
C GLU A 699 -3.34 21.66 21.36
N LEU A 700 -3.21 20.39 21.01
CA LEU A 700 -3.87 19.27 21.68
C LEU A 700 -2.81 18.49 22.45
N TYR A 701 -3.08 18.15 23.71
CA TYR A 701 -2.26 17.27 24.53
C TYR A 701 -3.14 16.08 24.93
N LEU A 702 -2.84 14.88 24.44
CA LEU A 702 -3.53 13.66 24.82
C LEU A 702 -2.67 13.02 25.90
N LEU A 703 -3.15 13.05 27.15
CA LEU A 703 -2.42 12.54 28.31
C LEU A 703 -3.26 11.44 28.94
N PRO A 704 -2.79 10.18 28.96
CA PRO A 704 -3.50 9.10 29.63
C PRO A 704 -3.63 9.43 31.11
N ILE A 705 -4.79 9.12 31.70
CA ILE A 705 -5.13 9.55 33.06
C ILE A 705 -4.48 8.71 34.17
N ASP A 706 -3.88 7.58 33.79
CA ASP A 706 -3.24 6.61 34.65
C ASP A 706 -1.70 6.67 34.54
N VAL A 707 -1.17 7.86 34.27
CA VAL A 707 0.28 8.11 34.27
C VAL A 707 0.70 9.18 35.28
N VAL A 708 1.96 9.10 35.70
CA VAL A 708 2.68 10.16 36.40
C VAL A 708 3.70 10.77 35.44
N LEU A 709 3.71 12.10 35.37
CA LEU A 709 4.65 12.87 34.56
C LEU A 709 5.83 13.35 35.40
N SER A 710 7.02 13.37 34.81
CA SER A 710 8.15 14.12 35.39
C SER A 710 7.89 15.63 35.40
N ARG A 711 8.63 16.35 36.24
CA ARG A 711 8.79 17.81 36.18
C ARG A 711 9.19 18.24 34.76
N ASP A 712 8.80 19.46 34.37
CA ASP A 712 9.14 20.13 33.10
C ASP A 712 8.63 19.47 31.80
N SER A 713 7.89 18.35 31.88
CA SER A 713 7.37 17.61 30.71
C SER A 713 6.58 18.49 29.75
N LEU A 714 5.55 19.22 30.22
CA LEU A 714 4.71 20.03 29.32
C LEU A 714 5.44 21.31 28.84
N ALA A 715 6.36 21.87 29.62
CA ALA A 715 7.22 22.96 29.17
C ALA A 715 8.18 22.51 28.06
N ASN A 716 8.74 21.30 28.16
CA ASN A 716 9.62 20.70 27.17
C ASN A 716 8.87 20.39 25.86
N ILE A 717 7.71 19.73 25.94
CA ILE A 717 6.84 19.51 24.77
C ILE A 717 6.44 20.84 24.11
N GLY A 718 5.96 21.80 24.89
CA GLY A 718 5.54 23.10 24.36
C GLY A 718 6.66 23.80 23.58
N ARG A 719 7.91 23.71 24.06
CA ARG A 719 9.09 24.23 23.36
C ARG A 719 9.33 23.54 22.00
N LEU A 720 9.15 22.23 21.93
CA LEU A 720 9.30 21.48 20.67
C LEU A 720 8.21 21.84 19.66
N LEU A 721 6.95 22.00 20.11
CA LEU A 721 5.86 22.49 19.25
C LEU A 721 6.13 23.91 18.74
N ASP A 722 6.63 24.82 19.58
CA ASP A 722 7.03 26.17 19.15
C ASP A 722 8.24 26.16 18.19
N GLN A 723 9.11 25.13 18.26
CA GLN A 723 10.22 24.89 17.33
C GLN A 723 9.78 24.22 16.01
N GLY A 724 8.48 23.93 15.84
CA GLY A 724 7.91 23.38 14.60
C GLY A 724 7.72 21.86 14.59
N ALA A 725 7.75 21.19 15.74
CA ALA A 725 7.25 19.82 15.85
C ALA A 725 5.72 19.80 15.60
N ASP A 726 5.25 18.87 14.76
CA ASP A 726 3.83 18.73 14.47
C ASP A 726 3.11 17.81 15.45
N CYS A 727 3.76 16.71 15.82
CA CYS A 727 3.33 15.79 16.85
C CYS A 727 4.52 15.40 17.72
N CYS A 728 4.32 15.24 19.02
CA CYS A 728 5.29 14.71 19.97
C CYS A 728 4.75 13.39 20.55
N ALA A 729 5.61 12.39 20.72
CA ALA A 729 5.26 11.12 21.34
C ALA A 729 6.41 10.59 22.22
N VAL A 730 6.05 9.75 23.20
CA VAL A 730 7.00 9.01 24.03
C VAL A 730 6.46 7.59 24.30
N ALA A 731 7.32 6.58 24.32
CA ALA A 731 6.99 5.30 24.95
C ALA A 731 6.80 5.51 26.46
N GLY A 732 5.73 4.94 27.02
CA GLY A 732 5.50 4.87 28.45
C GLY A 732 6.15 3.63 29.05
N ILE A 733 6.55 3.69 30.32
CA ILE A 733 6.95 2.48 31.05
C ILE A 733 5.75 2.04 31.89
N GLU A 734 5.11 0.93 31.52
CA GLU A 734 4.04 0.32 32.32
C GLU A 734 4.65 -0.33 33.58
N CYS A 735 4.14 0.08 34.73
CA CYS A 735 4.68 -0.22 36.06
C CYS A 735 3.66 -0.98 36.91
N GLU A 736 4.13 -1.87 37.78
CA GLU A 736 3.28 -2.64 38.70
C GLU A 736 2.43 -1.70 39.57
N PRO A 737 1.09 -1.67 39.44
CA PRO A 737 0.28 -0.61 40.01
C PRO A 737 0.34 -0.46 41.54
N ALA A 738 0.55 -1.56 42.26
CA ALA A 738 0.67 -1.55 43.72
C ALA A 738 2.01 -0.93 44.17
N ASP A 739 3.11 -1.35 43.53
CA ASP A 739 4.45 -0.93 43.88
C ASP A 739 4.74 0.51 43.43
N LEU A 740 4.28 0.92 42.24
CA LEU A 740 4.35 2.32 41.80
C LEU A 740 3.57 3.22 42.77
N ARG A 741 2.39 2.79 43.23
CA ARG A 741 1.61 3.53 44.24
C ARG A 741 2.40 3.68 45.54
N SER A 742 2.91 2.57 46.08
CA SER A 742 3.73 2.55 47.30
C SER A 742 4.93 3.49 47.20
N TRP A 743 5.63 3.46 46.07
CA TRP A 743 6.76 4.34 45.79
C TRP A 743 6.37 5.83 45.74
N LEU A 744 5.23 6.16 45.09
CA LEU A 744 4.72 7.53 44.98
C LEU A 744 4.23 8.09 46.33
N ASP A 745 3.53 7.30 47.12
CA ASP A 745 3.03 7.72 48.44
C ASP A 745 4.16 7.88 49.47
N GLY A 746 5.29 7.19 49.27
CA GLY A 746 6.54 7.42 49.98
C GLY A 746 7.25 8.75 49.63
N ARG A 747 6.77 9.52 48.65
CA ARG A 747 7.40 10.79 48.23
C ARG A 747 6.76 12.01 48.88
N SER A 748 7.61 12.97 49.24
CA SER A 748 7.17 14.27 49.74
C SER A 748 6.40 15.03 48.65
N ARG A 749 5.10 15.22 48.87
CA ARG A 749 4.29 16.15 48.08
C ARG A 749 4.68 17.59 48.42
N GLY A 750 4.63 18.48 47.44
CA GLY A 750 4.93 19.90 47.64
C GLY A 750 3.91 20.62 48.53
N ARG A 751 4.12 21.91 48.81
CA ARG A 751 3.23 22.70 49.68
C ARG A 751 1.81 22.83 49.15
N GLU A 752 1.59 22.75 47.84
CA GLU A 752 0.26 22.70 47.22
C GLU A 752 -0.13 21.25 46.86
N GLY A 753 0.50 20.24 47.46
CA GLY A 753 0.20 18.83 47.22
C GLY A 753 0.54 18.35 45.80
N GLU A 754 1.48 19.01 45.12
CA GLU A 754 2.02 18.57 43.83
C GLU A 754 3.00 17.38 43.99
N LEU A 755 3.09 16.52 42.97
CA LEU A 755 4.11 15.48 42.84
C LEU A 755 5.21 16.00 41.92
N ASP A 756 6.24 16.63 42.50
CA ASP A 756 7.26 17.40 41.79
C ASP A 756 8.52 16.57 41.51
N LEU A 757 8.37 15.48 40.75
CA LEU A 757 9.37 14.44 40.56
C LEU A 757 10.37 14.76 39.43
N PRO A 758 11.69 14.76 39.69
CA PRO A 758 12.71 14.78 38.65
C PRO A 758 12.56 13.61 37.65
N ALA A 759 12.96 13.84 36.39
CA ALA A 759 12.79 12.87 35.32
C ALA A 759 13.68 11.63 35.49
N ASP A 760 14.92 11.81 35.95
CA ASP A 760 15.87 10.73 36.28
C ASP A 760 15.39 9.88 37.46
N GLU A 761 14.82 10.51 38.49
CA GLU A 761 14.24 9.81 39.64
C GLU A 761 13.00 8.98 39.24
N LEU A 762 12.07 9.57 38.49
CA LEU A 762 10.88 8.87 38.00
C LEU A 762 11.25 7.73 37.04
N LEU A 763 12.24 7.95 36.16
CA LEU A 763 12.71 6.94 35.21
C LEU A 763 13.36 5.76 35.94
N THR A 764 14.24 6.04 36.90
CA THR A 764 14.89 5.00 37.72
C THR A 764 13.86 4.13 38.44
N ALA A 765 12.78 4.74 38.94
CA ALA A 765 11.70 4.01 39.60
C ALA A 765 10.84 3.20 38.62
N ALA A 766 10.41 3.80 37.51
CA ALA A 766 9.60 3.11 36.51
C ALA A 766 10.33 1.89 35.93
N ILE A 767 11.62 2.06 35.60
CA ILE A 767 12.50 0.98 35.15
C ILE A 767 12.61 -0.13 36.21
N ALA A 768 12.69 0.21 37.50
CA ALA A 768 12.85 -0.75 38.59
C ALA A 768 11.54 -1.43 39.04
N ILE A 769 10.38 -0.89 38.66
CA ILE A 769 9.05 -1.37 39.03
C ILE A 769 8.20 -1.68 37.78
N PRO A 770 8.72 -2.44 36.79
CA PRO A 770 7.98 -2.73 35.56
C PRO A 770 6.80 -3.67 35.87
N ASP A 771 5.73 -3.61 35.10
CA ASP A 771 4.65 -4.60 35.18
C ASP A 771 4.97 -5.87 34.35
N ALA A 772 4.03 -6.82 34.30
CA ALA A 772 4.20 -8.04 33.53
C ALA A 772 4.20 -7.81 32.00
N TYR A 773 3.52 -6.77 31.53
CA TYR A 773 3.47 -6.43 30.11
C TYR A 773 4.76 -5.76 29.64
N HIS A 774 5.26 -4.75 30.36
CA HIS A 774 6.52 -4.11 29.99
C HIS A 774 7.70 -5.10 30.05
N ARG A 775 7.69 -6.05 31.01
CA ARG A 775 8.63 -7.19 31.03
C ARG A 775 8.56 -8.05 29.76
N SER A 776 7.38 -8.29 29.20
CA SER A 776 7.24 -9.14 28.01
C SER A 776 7.62 -8.45 26.69
N LEU A 777 7.91 -7.15 26.71
CA LEU A 777 8.46 -6.42 25.56
C LEU A 777 10.01 -6.43 25.53
N VAL A 778 10.66 -6.98 26.56
CA VAL A 778 12.12 -6.98 26.69
C VAL A 778 12.77 -7.98 25.73
N MET A 779 13.67 -7.48 24.89
CA MET A 779 14.40 -8.25 23.89
C MET A 779 15.64 -8.90 24.53
N THR A 780 15.47 -10.15 24.99
CA THR A 780 16.56 -11.03 25.42
C THR A 780 16.25 -12.49 25.05
N PRO A 781 17.26 -13.35 24.78
CA PRO A 781 17.06 -14.77 24.49
C PRO A 781 16.32 -15.54 25.59
N GLU A 782 16.37 -15.06 26.84
CA GLU A 782 15.73 -15.68 28.00
C GLU A 782 14.23 -15.32 28.13
N ASN A 783 13.72 -14.31 27.40
CA ASN A 783 12.34 -13.86 27.54
C ASN A 783 11.33 -14.78 26.83
N ARG A 784 10.92 -15.85 27.53
CA ARG A 784 9.91 -16.80 27.04
C ARG A 784 8.47 -16.28 27.09
N ALA A 785 8.19 -15.30 27.94
CA ALA A 785 6.85 -14.74 28.14
C ALA A 785 6.51 -13.60 27.14
N PHE A 786 7.24 -13.53 26.03
CA PHE A 786 7.17 -12.40 25.09
C PHE A 786 5.76 -12.19 24.51
N CYS A 787 5.38 -10.91 24.35
CA CYS A 787 4.04 -10.53 23.89
C CYS A 787 3.80 -10.87 22.40
N ARG A 788 2.73 -11.63 22.10
CA ARG A 788 2.34 -12.00 20.72
C ARG A 788 2.03 -10.81 19.82
N HIS A 789 1.62 -9.68 20.39
CA HIS A 789 1.33 -8.42 19.69
C HIS A 789 2.11 -7.26 20.34
N ALA A 790 3.44 -7.39 20.36
CA ALA A 790 4.35 -6.43 20.96
C ALA A 790 4.32 -5.06 20.25
N ARG A 791 3.57 -4.12 20.81
CA ARG A 791 3.46 -2.74 20.30
C ARG A 791 4.79 -1.99 20.28
N GLU A 792 5.70 -2.38 21.18
CA GLU A 792 7.03 -1.82 21.34
C GLU A 792 8.03 -2.94 21.61
N LEU A 793 9.29 -2.74 21.24
CA LEU A 793 10.43 -3.59 21.58
C LEU A 793 11.38 -2.82 22.49
N VAL A 794 11.81 -3.45 23.59
CA VAL A 794 12.62 -2.82 24.66
C VAL A 794 13.96 -3.54 24.80
N TRP A 795 15.07 -2.84 24.62
CA TRP A 795 16.42 -3.36 24.89
C TRP A 795 16.98 -2.75 26.17
N ALA A 796 17.39 -3.59 27.11
CA ALA A 796 18.23 -3.16 28.22
C ALA A 796 19.67 -2.94 27.74
N LEU A 797 20.22 -1.77 28.06
CA LEU A 797 21.59 -1.37 27.73
C LEU A 797 22.36 -1.04 29.02
N PRO A 798 23.71 -1.14 29.04
CA PRO A 798 24.50 -0.83 30.24
C PRO A 798 24.32 0.59 30.81
N GLY A 799 23.79 1.52 30.00
CA GLY A 799 23.52 2.91 30.39
C GLY A 799 22.06 3.35 30.26
N GLY A 800 21.09 2.44 30.11
CA GLY A 800 19.68 2.80 29.98
C GLY A 800 18.80 1.78 29.26
N LEU A 801 17.61 2.20 28.82
CA LEU A 801 16.78 1.44 27.88
C LEU A 801 16.84 2.06 26.49
N ALA A 802 16.75 1.23 25.45
CA ALA A 802 16.34 1.64 24.11
C ALA A 802 14.96 1.09 23.80
N ILE A 803 14.06 1.91 23.25
CA ILE A 803 12.70 1.50 22.87
C ILE A 803 12.44 1.85 21.40
N HIS A 804 11.89 0.89 20.67
CA HIS A 804 11.30 1.08 19.35
C HIS A 804 9.80 0.78 19.43
N SER A 805 8.94 1.73 19.08
CA SER A 805 7.48 1.59 19.19
C SER A 805 6.80 1.74 17.83
N ILE A 806 5.91 0.80 17.51
CA ILE A 806 5.05 0.85 16.32
C ILE A 806 3.89 1.81 16.58
N PHE A 807 3.25 1.65 17.75
CA PHE A 807 2.11 2.46 18.18
C PHE A 807 2.52 3.56 19.15
N MET A 808 2.99 4.66 18.60
CA MET A 808 3.34 5.86 19.37
C MET A 808 2.07 6.60 19.84
N HIS A 809 1.84 6.70 21.15
CA HIS A 809 0.76 7.54 21.70
C HIS A 809 1.06 9.04 21.42
N PRO A 810 0.14 9.79 20.78
CA PRO A 810 0.38 11.17 20.37
C PRO A 810 0.18 12.16 21.54
N LEU A 811 1.19 12.22 22.43
CA LEU A 811 1.17 13.07 23.64
C LEU A 811 0.77 14.52 23.38
N ALA A 812 1.25 15.11 22.28
CA ALA A 812 0.84 16.44 21.89
C ALA A 812 0.91 16.67 20.39
N ILE A 813 -0.02 17.46 19.88
CA ILE A 813 -0.21 17.80 18.48
C ILE A 813 -0.31 19.32 18.35
N SER A 814 0.41 19.88 17.38
CA SER A 814 0.48 21.32 17.14
C SER A 814 -0.86 21.90 16.68
N ALA A 815 -1.12 23.17 17.02
CA ALA A 815 -2.28 23.90 16.50
C ALA A 815 -2.28 23.99 14.96
N ARG A 816 -1.10 23.91 14.32
CA ARG A 816 -0.94 23.85 12.86
C ARG A 816 -1.57 22.58 12.31
N LEU A 817 -1.24 21.42 12.89
CA LEU A 817 -1.75 20.12 12.46
C LEU A 817 -3.24 19.98 12.78
N MET A 818 -3.67 20.38 13.99
CA MET A 818 -5.08 20.41 14.41
C MET A 818 -5.97 21.36 13.60
N SER A 819 -5.39 22.31 12.86
CA SER A 819 -6.12 23.23 11.98
C SER A 819 -6.32 22.70 10.56
N ARG A 820 -5.70 21.56 10.20
CA ARG A 820 -5.91 20.90 8.91
C ARG A 820 -7.28 20.22 8.88
N PRO A 821 -7.94 20.14 7.72
CA PRO A 821 -9.02 19.18 7.53
C PRO A 821 -8.46 17.77 7.69
N PHE A 822 -9.01 17.00 8.63
CA PHE A 822 -8.79 15.55 8.74
C PHE A 822 -10.15 14.89 8.90
N HIS A 823 -10.31 13.68 8.39
CA HIS A 823 -11.49 12.86 8.65
C HIS A 823 -11.32 12.21 10.02
N PRO A 824 -12.17 12.51 11.03
CA PRO A 824 -12.06 11.87 12.33
C PRO A 824 -12.38 10.38 12.18
N HIS A 825 -11.46 9.52 12.60
CA HIS A 825 -11.66 8.08 12.61
C HIS A 825 -11.84 7.62 14.04
N HIS A 826 -13.00 7.09 14.36
CA HIS A 826 -13.46 6.98 15.74
C HIS A 826 -12.90 5.76 16.51
N GLU A 827 -11.79 5.21 16.04
CA GLU A 827 -10.95 4.25 16.77
C GLU A 827 -9.98 5.00 17.71
N ASN A 828 -9.09 4.30 18.42
CA ASN A 828 -8.16 4.96 19.34
C ASN A 828 -7.18 5.88 18.60
N VAL A 829 -6.78 6.95 19.29
CA VAL A 829 -5.97 8.05 18.70
C VAL A 829 -4.60 7.58 18.22
N ASP A 830 -4.00 6.61 18.91
CA ASP A 830 -2.71 6.01 18.56
C ASP A 830 -2.79 5.23 17.25
N TYR A 831 -3.93 4.57 16.99
CA TYR A 831 -4.09 3.71 15.83
C TYR A 831 -4.51 4.50 14.58
N ALA A 832 -5.50 5.39 14.69
CA ALA A 832 -6.14 5.95 13.50
C ALA A 832 -5.98 7.45 13.33
N LEU A 833 -5.90 8.22 14.42
CA LEU A 833 -5.75 9.68 14.35
C LEU A 833 -4.32 10.05 13.95
N LEU A 834 -3.31 9.41 14.55
CA LEU A 834 -1.91 9.75 14.30
C LEU A 834 -1.51 9.58 12.80
N PRO A 835 -1.83 8.46 12.11
CA PRO A 835 -1.60 8.36 10.66
C PRO A 835 -2.26 9.47 9.87
N ARG A 836 -3.56 9.73 10.12
CA ARG A 836 -4.34 10.76 9.40
C ARG A 836 -3.79 12.17 9.58
N LEU A 837 -3.28 12.48 10.76
CA LEU A 837 -2.65 13.77 11.04
C LEU A 837 -1.25 13.90 10.41
N LEU A 838 -0.47 12.81 10.37
CA LEU A 838 0.88 12.77 9.78
C LEU A 838 0.90 12.65 8.24
N GLN A 839 -0.23 12.82 7.57
CA GLN A 839 -0.30 12.83 6.11
C GLN A 839 0.57 13.94 5.49
N ASN A 840 1.15 13.65 4.32
CA ASN A 840 2.02 14.53 3.54
C ASN A 840 3.34 14.92 4.24
N ASP A 841 3.37 16.08 4.91
CA ASP A 841 4.56 16.72 5.49
C ASP A 841 4.61 16.66 7.03
N GLY A 842 3.63 16.03 7.68
CA GLY A 842 3.50 16.01 9.13
C GLY A 842 4.67 15.27 9.81
N ARG A 843 5.29 15.90 10.81
CA ARG A 843 6.48 15.36 11.50
C ARG A 843 6.20 14.86 12.91
N LEU A 844 6.37 13.55 13.12
CA LEU A 844 6.47 12.99 14.46
C LEU A 844 7.84 13.28 15.08
N THR A 845 7.84 13.91 16.25
CA THR A 845 9.01 14.10 17.10
C THR A 845 8.95 13.10 18.24
N VAL A 846 9.71 12.03 18.10
CA VAL A 846 9.85 10.98 19.10
C VAL A 846 10.85 11.46 20.16
N LEU A 847 10.46 11.54 21.44
CA LEU A 847 11.32 12.08 22.51
C LEU A 847 12.42 11.08 22.88
N GLN A 848 13.69 11.49 22.91
CA GLN A 848 14.86 10.58 23.03
C GLN A 848 15.70 10.75 24.31
N LYS A 849 15.17 11.44 25.33
CA LYS A 849 15.90 11.79 26.56
C LYS A 849 14.92 11.91 27.74
N ALA A 850 15.47 12.12 28.94
CA ALA A 850 14.74 12.59 30.13
C ALA A 850 14.14 14.02 29.99
N GLU A 851 13.85 14.48 28.78
CA GLU A 851 13.05 15.69 28.49
C GLU A 851 11.59 15.48 28.91
N MET A 852 11.13 14.23 28.94
CA MET A 852 9.87 13.81 29.53
C MET A 852 9.99 12.34 29.93
N VAL A 853 9.48 11.99 31.11
CA VAL A 853 9.36 10.60 31.55
C VAL A 853 7.92 10.37 32.00
N ILE A 854 7.37 9.23 31.58
CA ILE A 854 6.03 8.77 31.90
C ILE A 854 6.14 7.40 32.58
N ALA A 855 5.73 7.34 33.84
CA ALA A 855 5.45 6.09 34.53
C ALA A 855 3.94 5.82 34.46
N GLN A 856 3.53 4.73 33.84
CA GLN A 856 2.13 4.36 33.70
C GLN A 856 1.75 3.29 34.73
N PHE A 857 0.62 3.45 35.41
CA PHE A 857 0.06 2.36 36.22
C PHE A 857 -0.50 1.29 35.28
N GLY A 858 0.18 0.15 35.18
CA GLY A 858 -0.18 -0.97 34.31
C GLY A 858 -1.67 -1.37 34.37
N ALA A 859 -2.13 -2.01 33.31
CA ALA A 859 -3.50 -2.52 33.25
C ALA A 859 -3.72 -3.62 34.32
N PRO A 860 -4.92 -3.72 34.93
CA PRO A 860 -5.26 -4.84 35.80
C PRO A 860 -5.09 -6.19 35.08
N ALA A 861 -4.90 -7.27 35.86
CA ALA A 861 -4.71 -8.64 35.37
C ALA A 861 -5.73 -9.01 34.28
N GLY A 862 -5.24 -9.62 33.20
CA GLY A 862 -6.01 -9.88 31.97
C GLY A 862 -5.25 -9.60 30.66
N ARG A 863 -4.05 -9.03 30.71
CA ARG A 863 -3.13 -9.02 29.53
C ARG A 863 -2.35 -10.33 29.36
N GLU A 864 -2.52 -11.30 30.26
CA GLU A 864 -1.85 -12.61 30.23
C GLU A 864 -2.19 -13.41 28.97
N ASP A 865 -3.38 -13.21 28.38
CA ASP A 865 -3.81 -13.78 27.11
C ASP A 865 -2.87 -13.47 25.91
N PHE A 866 -2.04 -12.44 26.04
CA PHE A 866 -1.03 -12.05 25.04
C PHE A 866 0.38 -12.63 25.31
N LEU A 867 0.60 -13.30 26.44
CA LEU A 867 1.92 -13.65 27.00
C LEU A 867 2.24 -15.15 26.90
N ASP A 868 2.28 -15.74 25.70
CA ASP A 868 2.66 -17.16 25.58
C ASP A 868 3.16 -17.55 24.17
N GLY A 869 4.26 -16.93 23.70
CA GLY A 869 4.81 -17.22 22.37
C GLY A 869 6.33 -17.32 22.28
N GLY A 870 7.08 -16.65 23.16
CA GLY A 870 8.46 -16.25 22.85
C GLY A 870 8.52 -15.23 21.71
N PHE A 871 9.64 -14.52 21.56
CA PHE A 871 9.80 -13.64 20.40
C PHE A 871 10.03 -14.47 19.15
N SER A 872 9.25 -14.21 18.11
CA SER A 872 9.49 -14.70 16.76
C SER A 872 9.31 -13.53 15.80
N LEU A 873 10.28 -13.33 14.89
CA LEU A 873 10.22 -12.27 13.89
C LEU A 873 8.98 -12.44 12.99
N GLU A 874 8.66 -13.69 12.63
CA GLU A 874 7.50 -14.03 11.82
C GLU A 874 6.19 -13.60 12.50
N THR A 875 6.01 -13.95 13.77
CA THR A 875 4.81 -13.58 14.56
C THR A 875 4.72 -12.07 14.76
N PHE A 876 5.86 -11.39 15.00
CA PHE A 876 5.91 -9.94 15.09
C PHE A 876 5.50 -9.28 13.76
N VAL A 877 6.05 -9.72 12.63
CA VAL A 877 5.66 -9.21 11.31
C VAL A 877 4.17 -9.46 11.03
N GLN A 878 3.67 -10.66 11.27
CA GLN A 878 2.25 -11.02 11.08
C GLN A 878 1.32 -10.16 11.96
N ALA A 879 1.71 -9.90 13.21
CA ALA A 879 0.98 -9.03 14.14
C ALA A 879 0.88 -7.56 13.66
N HIS A 880 1.79 -7.11 12.78
CA HIS A 880 1.92 -5.71 12.34
C HIS A 880 1.77 -5.52 10.82
N GLU A 881 1.29 -6.55 10.11
CA GLU A 881 1.01 -6.50 8.67
C GLU A 881 -0.14 -5.52 8.37
N ALA A 882 -1.21 -5.57 9.18
CA ALA A 882 -2.40 -4.73 9.04
C ALA A 882 -2.24 -3.28 9.57
N ASP A 883 -1.05 -2.89 10.03
CA ASP A 883 -0.84 -1.54 10.56
C ASP A 883 -0.75 -0.47 9.46
N TYR A 884 -1.05 0.77 9.83
CA TYR A 884 -0.79 1.92 8.96
C TYR A 884 0.70 2.03 8.66
N ALA A 885 1.04 2.33 7.40
CA ALA A 885 2.42 2.52 7.00
C ALA A 885 3.14 3.62 7.81
N ALA A 886 2.41 4.61 8.35
CA ALA A 886 2.95 5.61 9.27
C ALA A 886 3.52 5.00 10.56
N HIS A 887 2.89 3.95 11.12
CA HIS A 887 3.40 3.26 12.32
C HIS A 887 4.66 2.47 12.05
N ARG A 888 4.69 1.72 10.93
CA ARG A 888 5.91 1.05 10.49
C ARG A 888 7.05 2.05 10.26
N ARG A 889 6.78 3.24 9.70
CA ARG A 889 7.77 4.34 9.58
C ARG A 889 8.25 4.83 10.94
N ASN A 890 7.33 5.03 11.89
CA ASN A 890 7.66 5.49 13.26
C ASN A 890 8.61 4.51 13.96
N PHE A 891 8.45 3.21 13.76
CA PHE A 891 9.32 2.18 14.34
C PHE A 891 10.80 2.30 13.94
N ALA A 892 11.12 2.91 12.79
CA ALA A 892 12.51 3.19 12.43
C ALA A 892 13.17 4.24 13.36
N SER A 893 12.38 4.97 14.14
CA SER A 893 12.85 5.91 15.16
C SER A 893 13.03 5.22 16.50
N ARG A 894 14.21 5.40 17.11
CA ARG A 894 14.56 4.84 18.42
C ARG A 894 14.48 5.88 19.54
N GLN A 895 14.15 5.44 20.74
CA GLN A 895 14.17 6.21 21.97
C GLN A 895 15.28 5.72 22.88
N PHE A 896 15.91 6.63 23.61
CA PHE A 896 16.93 6.30 24.60
C PHE A 896 16.55 6.89 25.96
N PHE A 897 16.45 6.04 26.96
CA PHE A 897 16.15 6.41 28.33
C PHE A 897 17.38 6.12 29.20
N PRO A 898 18.30 7.09 29.35
CA PRO A 898 19.54 6.84 30.08
C PRO A 898 19.26 6.57 31.56
N SER A 899 19.80 5.47 32.07
CA SER A 899 19.70 5.06 33.47
C SER A 899 21.00 4.40 33.92
N GLY A 900 21.49 4.79 35.10
CA GLY A 900 22.64 4.13 35.74
C GLY A 900 22.32 2.77 36.35
N LYS A 901 21.07 2.30 36.27
CA LYS A 901 20.60 1.00 36.76
C LYS A 901 19.54 0.43 35.82
N VAL A 902 19.81 -0.74 35.26
CA VAL A 902 18.82 -1.57 34.58
C VAL A 902 18.61 -2.87 35.39
N PRO A 903 17.36 -3.33 35.60
CA PRO A 903 17.09 -4.54 36.38
C PRO A 903 17.22 -5.83 35.54
N TYR A 904 17.28 -5.68 34.22
CA TYR A 904 17.47 -6.77 33.27
C TYR A 904 18.95 -6.84 32.86
N PRO A 905 19.49 -8.04 32.59
CA PRO A 905 20.78 -8.14 31.92
C PRO A 905 20.68 -7.48 30.53
N PRO A 906 21.70 -6.71 30.10
CA PRO A 906 21.69 -6.15 28.76
C PRO A 906 21.78 -7.25 27.70
N SER A 907 21.06 -7.09 26.57
CA SER A 907 21.18 -8.02 25.45
C SER A 907 22.62 -8.02 24.92
N GLY A 908 23.16 -9.22 24.67
CA GLY A 908 24.53 -9.40 24.18
C GLY A 908 24.73 -8.94 22.74
N ASP A 909 23.65 -8.84 21.95
CA ASP A 909 23.69 -8.48 20.52
C ASP A 909 22.50 -7.63 20.08
N CYS A 910 22.32 -6.49 20.78
CA CYS A 910 21.27 -5.53 20.48
C CYS A 910 21.34 -4.99 19.03
N ASP A 911 22.54 -4.79 18.47
CA ASP A 911 22.68 -4.20 17.14
C ASP A 911 22.30 -5.18 16.03
N GLU A 912 22.56 -6.49 16.16
CA GLU A 912 22.11 -7.50 15.18
C GLU A 912 20.58 -7.69 15.24
N GLU A 913 20.00 -7.80 16.44
CA GLU A 913 18.53 -7.90 16.62
C GLU A 913 17.79 -6.67 16.05
N VAL A 914 18.27 -5.46 16.37
CA VAL A 914 17.70 -4.20 15.84
C VAL A 914 17.89 -4.12 14.33
N ALA A 915 19.07 -4.48 13.80
CA ALA A 915 19.32 -4.50 12.36
C ALA A 915 18.41 -5.49 11.64
N LEU A 916 18.12 -6.64 12.24
CA LEU A 916 17.26 -7.70 11.72
C LEU A 916 15.78 -7.28 11.70
N VAL A 917 15.24 -6.70 12.77
CA VAL A 917 13.86 -6.16 12.77
C VAL A 917 13.73 -4.97 11.81
N GLN A 918 14.73 -4.06 11.79
CA GLN A 918 14.75 -2.98 10.82
C GLN A 918 14.88 -3.48 9.37
N ALA A 919 15.66 -4.53 9.11
CA ALA A 919 15.82 -5.10 7.78
C ALA A 919 14.54 -5.81 7.33
N ALA A 920 13.85 -6.52 8.23
CA ALA A 920 12.52 -7.05 7.98
C ALA A 920 11.56 -5.92 7.61
N LEU A 921 11.39 -4.90 8.43
CA LEU A 921 10.48 -3.78 8.14
C LEU A 921 10.87 -2.98 6.88
N LYS A 922 12.16 -2.88 6.55
CA LYS A 922 12.64 -2.32 5.26
C LYS A 922 12.25 -3.19 4.06
N ARG A 923 12.24 -4.53 4.20
CA ARG A 923 11.72 -5.48 3.18
C ARG A 923 10.20 -5.41 3.06
N TYR A 924 9.48 -5.24 4.17
CA TYR A 924 8.06 -4.88 4.20
C TYR A 924 7.80 -3.39 3.82
N ARG A 925 8.67 -2.87 2.93
CA ARG A 925 8.79 -1.53 2.32
C ARG A 925 9.30 -0.37 3.19
N PHE A 926 10.58 -0.05 2.98
CA PHE A 926 11.06 1.34 2.89
C PHE A 926 11.96 1.58 1.67
N ARG A 927 11.41 2.17 0.60
CA ARG A 927 12.17 2.95 -0.39
C ARG A 927 11.62 4.37 -0.48
N ASN A 928 11.87 5.16 0.55
CA ASN A 928 11.94 6.61 0.44
C ASN A 928 13.37 7.04 0.79
N GLY A 929 13.94 7.90 -0.06
CA GLY A 929 15.38 7.93 -0.28
C GLY A 929 16.23 8.48 0.86
N MET A 930 17.49 8.05 0.87
CA MET A 930 18.59 8.91 1.29
C MET A 930 18.47 10.26 0.56
N ARG A 931 18.50 11.34 1.34
CA ARG A 931 18.86 12.69 0.91
C ARG A 931 20.11 13.10 1.68
#